data_AF-A0A925WL10-F1
#
_entry.id   AF-A0A925WL10-F1
#
_cell.length_a   1.000
_cell.length_b   1.000
_cell.length_c   1.000
_cell.angle_alpha   90.00
_cell.angle_beta   90.00
_cell.angle_gamma   90.00
#
_symmetry.space_group_name_H-M   'P 1'
#
loop_
_entity.id
_entity.type
_entity.pdbx_description
1 polymer ?
#
loop_
_entity_poly.entity_id
_entity_poly.type
_entity_poly.pdbx_seq_one_letter_code
_entity_poly.pdbx_strand_id
1 'polypeptide(L)'
;MKYAIRPIIQQLRQLALLATLSTLLGIVSLPAASAQMSPPVGPQYPPRAIGFDKRTLSGESLQDPTSLQWGPDDRLYVSEQKGKIFAFTIARDNVNNTYAVTATEIITLVRDIPNYVDNGTLSAPLNERQVTGIYVTGTFHDPVLYVTSSDPRKGYQGDTNLDTNSGTISRLTRADGVWSKVDLVRGLPRSEEYHSINGLVIDDTTNTLYVMNGGSTNKGAPGLNFSCTAEYVLSGALLSVDLDVINALPVLTDGNGQQYVYDLPTLDDPTRGTPGQPDNNDPFGGNDGLNQAMMVVGGPVQVYSPGYRNAYDIVLSEAGKLYTYDNGPNTNWGGMVVGEGTTGTCTNEPRANGAQSDGYDGNMHYISGPGYYAGHPNPTRANPSGANLYRYVSSIACETTAADTIYDFDAIGSPVPLSMINPVECDYRAPLDQDSNGTIDDGSIAQVNASANGMTEYTASNFANEMKGNLLTAAFDGKVYRQVLSPGGDTVTAQSAQFSAFGSQPLDITAQGDLNIFPGTVWAATYGADNITIFDPTDLIECAGTDDPGLDEDFDLFDNADEIDNGTNPCSGGHQPDDNDGDFDSDLNDLDDDNDLVLDLTDAFQIDNMNGTVGIPFEYPFYNNDPGTGFFGLGFTGLMTNGVNDYLTMYTPSNLTAGGAVGKFTVDFTTAGDATGAANTQQNAFQMGVDVDQNSAPFYVETQLDAPFFSTMPTNGQLQGMTIGTGDQSTFVRLALVPNGGAGAIQVTYEADDAQVYSALYDTAITGNLLGQSGIVLRLYIDTAANTVTPFVRGANSVMLPSFTVNDVWLTVGDNKGMALGVIASSGASGVPFTATWDYLRGGQTPSALVIVDPNGGSINNSTFTANSFTINNTATGGQKITSVQYQIAGGLLPDMAFDPNGDAGDTVAKPFTPDSGEAATGLTGHSFADPLLGGFQTLNVNFNDFNNSETFGFSIDVDPTSIQGTGAPGPGESGSISGFELIGALVTITWDDGTSYTGTLYRRGTTLDGSQFTLQNSLPAKPTIELLGISENPTTVNSPNQTVRITGTIGANVKLLIAEAA
;
A
#
# COMPACT_ATOMS: atom_id res chain seq x y z
N MET A 1 25.04 18.43 -49.31
CA MET A 1 25.65 19.76 -49.56
C MET A 1 24.77 20.89 -49.00
N LYS A 2 24.39 20.79 -47.72
CA LYS A 2 23.63 21.77 -46.91
C LYS A 2 23.84 21.44 -45.41
N TYR A 3 25.03 21.68 -44.86
CA TYR A 3 25.27 21.69 -43.41
C TYR A 3 26.55 22.50 -43.14
N ALA A 4 26.42 23.83 -43.07
CA ALA A 4 27.52 24.74 -42.75
C ALA A 4 27.02 26.11 -42.22
N ILE A 5 25.89 26.17 -41.52
CA ILE A 5 25.32 27.45 -41.00
C ILE A 5 24.83 27.32 -39.55
N ARG A 6 25.54 26.58 -38.70
CA ARG A 6 25.38 26.68 -37.23
C ARG A 6 26.43 27.58 -36.53
N PRO A 7 27.70 27.70 -36.97
CA PRO A 7 28.66 28.55 -36.26
C PRO A 7 28.54 30.06 -36.60
N ILE A 8 27.79 30.45 -37.63
CA ILE A 8 27.67 31.85 -38.07
C ILE A 8 26.60 32.63 -37.28
N ILE A 9 25.58 31.95 -36.75
CA ILE A 9 24.52 32.58 -35.95
C ILE A 9 25.01 32.82 -34.49
N GLN A 10 25.91 31.99 -33.98
CA GLN A 10 26.58 32.21 -32.67
C GLN A 10 27.51 33.43 -32.68
N GLN A 11 28.22 33.72 -33.78
CA GLN A 11 29.08 34.92 -33.86
C GLN A 11 28.29 36.23 -34.04
N LEU A 12 27.10 36.19 -34.65
CA LEU A 12 26.28 37.40 -34.87
C LEU A 12 25.60 37.92 -33.59
N ARG A 13 25.37 37.06 -32.59
CA ARG A 13 24.87 37.49 -31.26
C ARG A 13 25.94 38.17 -30.40
N GLN A 14 27.21 37.75 -30.51
CA GLN A 14 28.33 38.41 -29.81
C GLN A 14 28.70 39.78 -30.42
N LEU A 15 28.43 40.00 -31.71
CA LEU A 15 28.75 41.27 -32.40
C LEU A 15 27.75 42.42 -32.13
N ALA A 16 26.57 42.13 -31.58
CA ALA A 16 25.57 43.15 -31.26
C ALA A 16 25.80 43.86 -29.91
N LEU A 17 26.60 43.27 -29.00
CA LEU A 17 26.88 43.83 -27.67
C LEU A 17 28.15 44.70 -27.60
N LEU A 18 28.98 44.68 -28.65
CA LEU A 18 30.31 45.35 -28.68
C LEU A 18 30.33 46.68 -29.45
N ALA A 19 29.17 47.24 -29.80
CA ALA A 19 29.05 48.49 -30.55
C ALA A 19 28.70 49.70 -29.68
N THR A 20 29.25 49.84 -28.47
CA THR A 20 29.20 51.09 -27.70
C THR A 20 30.45 51.33 -26.85
N LEU A 21 31.66 51.20 -27.40
CA LEU A 21 32.82 51.87 -26.82
C LEU A 21 33.94 52.05 -27.85
N SER A 22 33.89 53.14 -28.60
CA SER A 22 35.06 53.64 -29.33
C SER A 22 35.38 55.04 -28.82
N THR A 23 36.58 55.19 -28.23
CA THR A 23 37.57 56.27 -28.46
C THR A 23 38.57 56.37 -27.31
N LEU A 24 39.82 55.94 -27.52
CA LEU A 24 41.04 56.79 -27.46
C LEU A 24 42.33 55.96 -27.62
N LEU A 25 43.16 56.40 -28.59
CA LEU A 25 44.63 56.30 -28.78
C LEU A 25 45.45 55.26 -27.98
N GLY A 26 46.46 54.59 -28.52
CA GLY A 26 47.28 54.83 -29.71
C GLY A 26 48.45 53.83 -29.78
N ILE A 27 49.07 53.75 -30.95
CA ILE A 27 50.08 52.77 -31.38
C ILE A 27 51.44 52.99 -30.69
N VAL A 28 52.03 51.94 -30.10
CA VAL A 28 53.49 51.70 -30.03
C VAL A 28 53.77 50.19 -30.06
N SER A 29 54.74 49.78 -30.88
CA SER A 29 55.20 48.41 -31.11
C SER A 29 56.52 48.05 -30.40
N LEU A 30 56.67 46.75 -30.05
CA LEU A 30 57.89 45.93 -29.72
C LEU A 30 58.24 45.73 -28.22
N PRO A 31 58.94 44.64 -27.81
CA PRO A 31 58.92 43.23 -28.23
C PRO A 31 58.74 42.24 -27.04
N ALA A 32 58.68 40.94 -27.33
CA ALA A 32 58.49 39.83 -26.37
C ALA A 32 59.61 39.69 -25.32
N ALA A 33 59.22 39.51 -24.05
CA ALA A 33 60.00 38.83 -23.00
C ALA A 33 59.08 38.32 -21.89
N SER A 34 59.26 37.05 -21.51
CA SER A 34 58.50 36.29 -20.52
C SER A 34 58.70 36.81 -19.09
N ALA A 35 57.60 37.11 -18.39
CA ALA A 35 57.52 37.08 -16.94
C ALA A 35 56.07 36.72 -16.53
N GLN A 36 55.91 35.62 -15.78
CA GLN A 36 54.65 35.29 -15.11
C GLN A 36 54.31 36.41 -14.14
N MET A 37 53.24 37.16 -14.42
CA MET A 37 52.54 37.97 -13.43
C MET A 37 51.27 37.22 -13.05
N SER A 38 51.17 36.83 -11.78
CA SER A 38 49.91 36.39 -11.18
C SER A 38 48.85 37.48 -11.37
N PRO A 39 47.59 37.13 -11.69
CA PRO A 39 46.53 38.12 -11.78
C PRO A 39 46.34 38.82 -10.42
N PRO A 40 45.94 40.10 -10.40
CA PRO A 40 45.64 40.79 -9.15
C PRO A 40 44.46 40.06 -8.48
N VAL A 41 44.68 39.63 -7.25
CA VAL A 41 43.63 39.16 -6.34
C VAL A 41 42.68 40.34 -6.13
N GLY A 42 41.52 40.32 -6.80
CA GLY A 42 40.40 41.16 -6.42
C GLY A 42 40.00 40.87 -4.97
N PRO A 43 39.27 41.76 -4.29
CA PRO A 43 38.80 41.48 -2.94
C PRO A 43 38.13 40.11 -2.92
N GLN A 44 38.64 39.20 -2.09
CA GLN A 44 37.92 37.98 -1.77
C GLN A 44 36.67 38.42 -1.01
N TYR A 45 35.54 38.44 -1.71
CA TYR A 45 34.25 38.41 -1.05
C TYR A 45 34.21 37.09 -0.23
N PRO A 46 33.60 37.10 0.98
CA PRO A 46 33.32 35.84 1.66
C PRO A 46 32.56 34.90 0.71
N PRO A 47 32.67 33.56 0.90
CA PRO A 47 31.85 32.63 0.14
C PRO A 47 30.38 33.05 0.28
N ARG A 48 29.68 33.21 -0.85
CA ARG A 48 28.25 33.52 -0.84
C ARG A 48 27.52 32.26 -0.43
N ALA A 49 26.56 32.38 0.49
CA ALA A 49 25.71 31.26 0.85
C ALA A 49 24.95 30.75 -0.38
N ILE A 50 24.72 29.44 -0.43
CA ILE A 50 23.86 28.82 -1.43
C ILE A 50 22.45 28.84 -0.86
N GLY A 51 21.58 29.61 -1.52
CA GLY A 51 20.24 29.89 -1.07
C GLY A 51 19.22 29.78 -2.19
N PHE A 52 18.04 29.28 -1.87
CA PHE A 52 16.89 29.28 -2.76
C PHE A 52 15.64 29.75 -2.05
N ASP A 53 14.77 30.42 -2.78
CA ASP A 53 13.41 30.73 -2.39
C ASP A 53 12.47 29.60 -2.82
N LYS A 54 11.69 29.03 -1.90
CA LYS A 54 10.61 28.08 -2.21
C LYS A 54 9.37 28.78 -2.71
N ARG A 55 8.77 28.29 -3.80
CA ARG A 55 7.55 28.81 -4.42
C ARG A 55 6.67 27.66 -4.89
N THR A 56 5.37 27.86 -4.91
CA THR A 56 4.41 26.95 -5.55
C THR A 56 4.11 27.43 -6.97
N LEU A 57 3.84 26.48 -7.87
CA LEU A 57 3.19 26.80 -9.12
C LEU A 57 1.71 27.08 -8.86
N SER A 58 1.09 27.94 -9.67
CA SER A 58 -0.35 28.19 -9.58
C SER A 58 -1.04 27.89 -10.91
N GLY A 59 -2.23 27.29 -10.84
CA GLY A 59 -3.06 26.98 -12.01
C GLY A 59 -2.80 25.60 -12.64
N GLU A 60 -1.96 24.77 -12.02
CA GLU A 60 -1.89 23.34 -12.28
C GLU A 60 -3.05 22.58 -11.63
N SER A 61 -3.31 21.38 -12.15
CA SER A 61 -4.29 20.43 -11.63
C SER A 61 -3.77 19.05 -12.00
N LEU A 62 -2.89 18.52 -11.16
CA LEU A 62 -2.24 17.23 -11.34
C LEU A 62 -2.89 16.17 -10.45
N GLN A 63 -2.60 14.91 -10.75
CA GLN A 63 -2.91 13.74 -9.93
C GLN A 63 -1.74 12.77 -10.05
N ASP A 64 -1.07 12.50 -8.93
CA ASP A 64 0.08 11.59 -8.86
C ASP A 64 1.14 11.86 -9.94
N PRO A 65 1.75 13.06 -9.98
CA PRO A 65 2.76 13.38 -10.98
C PRO A 65 4.01 12.51 -10.79
N THR A 66 4.51 11.94 -11.88
CA THR A 66 5.61 10.96 -11.85
C THR A 66 6.92 11.46 -12.44
N SER A 67 6.87 12.32 -13.46
CA SER A 67 8.09 12.85 -14.06
C SER A 67 7.87 14.24 -14.65
N LEU A 68 8.91 15.08 -14.68
CA LEU A 68 8.87 16.41 -15.27
C LEU A 68 10.17 16.79 -16.00
N GLN A 69 10.02 17.52 -17.11
CA GLN A 69 11.17 18.12 -17.79
C GLN A 69 10.78 19.34 -18.61
N TRP A 70 11.68 20.33 -18.64
CA TRP A 70 11.56 21.48 -19.53
C TRP A 70 11.89 21.10 -20.99
N GLY A 71 10.99 21.46 -21.90
CA GLY A 71 11.22 21.28 -23.33
C GLY A 71 11.91 22.46 -24.02
N PRO A 72 12.38 22.27 -25.27
CA PRO A 72 13.03 23.31 -26.06
C PRO A 72 12.08 24.42 -26.53
N ASP A 73 10.78 24.28 -26.26
CA ASP A 73 9.71 25.22 -26.58
C ASP A 73 9.25 26.04 -25.36
N ASP A 74 10.09 26.12 -24.33
CA ASP A 74 9.89 26.92 -23.12
C ASP A 74 8.65 26.50 -22.31
N ARG A 75 8.24 25.24 -22.43
CA ARG A 75 7.14 24.63 -21.66
C ARG A 75 7.66 23.55 -20.72
N LEU A 76 7.01 23.44 -19.56
CA LEU A 76 7.24 22.35 -18.63
C LEU A 76 6.33 21.19 -18.99
N TYR A 77 6.90 20.01 -19.22
CA TYR A 77 6.15 18.78 -19.45
C TYR A 77 6.10 18.00 -18.15
N VAL A 78 4.92 17.49 -17.79
CA VAL A 78 4.69 16.72 -16.56
C VAL A 78 3.84 15.50 -16.88
N SER A 79 4.29 14.29 -16.52
CA SER A 79 3.48 13.07 -16.62
C SER A 79 2.79 12.73 -15.31
N GLU A 80 1.58 12.18 -15.39
CA GLU A 80 0.89 11.52 -14.27
C GLU A 80 1.10 10.01 -14.33
N GLN A 81 1.00 9.33 -13.18
CA GLN A 81 1.13 7.88 -13.07
C GLN A 81 0.25 7.15 -14.09
N LYS A 82 -0.99 7.60 -14.30
CA LYS A 82 -1.96 6.98 -15.21
C LYS A 82 -1.82 7.39 -16.68
N GLY A 83 -0.73 8.06 -17.04
CA GLY A 83 -0.28 8.22 -18.43
C GLY A 83 -0.78 9.45 -19.16
N LYS A 84 -1.45 10.39 -18.46
CA LYS A 84 -1.65 11.75 -19.00
C LYS A 84 -0.33 12.50 -18.95
N ILE A 85 -0.09 13.34 -19.96
CA ILE A 85 1.06 14.25 -19.98
C ILE A 85 0.53 15.66 -20.21
N PHE A 86 0.96 16.60 -19.38
CA PHE A 86 0.66 18.02 -19.47
C PHE A 86 1.85 18.74 -20.10
N ALA A 87 1.57 19.74 -20.93
CA ALA A 87 2.56 20.72 -21.38
C ALA A 87 2.09 22.11 -20.93
N PHE A 88 2.71 22.62 -19.87
CA PHE A 88 2.38 23.90 -19.26
C PHE A 88 3.20 25.04 -19.86
N THR A 89 2.51 26.11 -20.25
CA THR A 89 3.14 27.40 -20.52
C THR A 89 3.11 28.23 -19.25
N ILE A 90 4.28 28.56 -18.70
CA ILE A 90 4.40 29.19 -17.39
C ILE A 90 4.92 30.62 -17.54
N ALA A 91 4.37 31.54 -16.76
CA ALA A 91 4.87 32.90 -16.64
C ALA A 91 5.32 33.18 -15.20
N ARG A 92 6.42 33.92 -15.06
CA ARG A 92 6.89 34.49 -13.78
C ARG A 92 6.43 35.94 -13.68
N ASP A 93 5.75 36.28 -12.59
CA ASP A 93 5.56 37.67 -12.18
C ASP A 93 6.78 38.12 -11.37
N ASN A 94 7.66 38.89 -12.01
CA ASN A 94 8.89 39.38 -11.38
C ASN A 94 8.64 40.38 -10.24
N VAL A 95 7.42 40.92 -10.09
CA VAL A 95 7.12 41.86 -9.00
C VAL A 95 6.84 41.12 -7.71
N ASN A 96 6.02 40.07 -7.77
CA ASN A 96 5.63 39.28 -6.60
C ASN A 96 6.42 37.97 -6.47
N ASN A 97 7.32 37.71 -7.43
CA ASN A 97 8.12 36.50 -7.53
C ASN A 97 7.29 35.19 -7.54
N THR A 98 6.13 35.22 -8.23
CA THR A 98 5.20 34.09 -8.31
C THR A 98 5.19 33.46 -9.71
N TYR A 99 4.90 32.16 -9.79
CA TYR A 99 4.80 31.42 -11.05
C TYR A 99 3.35 30.97 -11.30
N ALA A 100 2.91 31.09 -12.54
CA ALA A 100 1.55 30.70 -12.92
C ALA A 100 1.48 30.02 -14.29
N VAL A 101 0.69 28.96 -14.37
CA VAL A 101 0.28 28.33 -15.63
C VAL A 101 -0.65 29.29 -16.38
N THR A 102 -0.22 29.67 -17.59
CA THR A 102 -0.99 30.57 -18.48
C THR A 102 -1.68 29.82 -19.62
N ALA A 103 -1.22 28.61 -19.93
CA ALA A 103 -1.88 27.70 -20.87
C ALA A 103 -1.50 26.24 -20.57
N THR A 104 -2.45 25.34 -20.78
CA THR A 104 -2.29 23.90 -20.58
C THR A 104 -2.67 23.16 -21.86
N GLU A 105 -1.79 22.28 -22.34
CA GLU A 105 -2.11 21.27 -23.34
C GLU A 105 -2.04 19.88 -22.68
N ILE A 106 -3.04 19.04 -22.91
CA ILE A 106 -3.11 17.67 -22.38
C ILE A 106 -2.88 16.69 -23.53
N ILE A 107 -1.96 15.75 -23.31
CA ILE A 107 -1.55 14.72 -24.27
C ILE A 107 -1.92 13.36 -23.67
N THR A 108 -2.75 12.58 -24.38
CA THR A 108 -3.24 11.26 -23.90
C THR A 108 -2.76 10.08 -24.75
N LEU A 109 -1.92 10.34 -25.76
CA LEU A 109 -1.53 9.33 -26.75
C LEU A 109 -0.86 8.09 -26.11
N VAL A 110 -0.17 8.25 -24.98
CA VAL A 110 0.45 7.14 -24.24
C VAL A 110 -0.61 6.44 -23.38
N ARG A 111 -1.39 7.16 -22.57
CA ARG A 111 -2.54 6.62 -21.82
C ARG A 111 -3.44 5.70 -22.66
N ASP A 112 -3.65 6.06 -23.92
CA ASP A 112 -4.58 5.37 -24.82
C ASP A 112 -3.97 4.12 -25.50
N ILE A 113 -2.74 3.71 -25.13
CA ILE A 113 -2.15 2.43 -25.58
C ILE A 113 -2.95 1.26 -25.01
N PRO A 114 -3.38 0.28 -25.83
CA PRO A 114 -4.09 -0.88 -25.34
C PRO A 114 -3.23 -1.76 -24.41
N ASN A 115 -3.82 -2.29 -23.35
CA ASN A 115 -3.18 -3.24 -22.45
C ASN A 115 -3.55 -4.69 -22.79
N TYR A 116 -2.70 -5.63 -22.38
CA TYR A 116 -2.85 -7.06 -22.60
C TYR A 116 -2.83 -7.79 -21.26
N VAL A 117 -3.43 -8.97 -21.18
CA VAL A 117 -3.23 -9.87 -20.02
C VAL A 117 -2.00 -10.74 -20.25
N ASP A 118 -1.48 -11.42 -19.22
CA ASP A 118 -0.14 -12.03 -19.29
C ASP A 118 -0.02 -13.18 -20.29
N ASN A 119 -1.13 -13.73 -20.78
CA ASN A 119 -1.14 -14.69 -21.89
C ASN A 119 -1.12 -14.06 -23.29
N GLY A 120 -0.97 -12.74 -23.40
CA GLY A 120 -0.88 -11.97 -24.64
C GLY A 120 -2.22 -11.67 -25.31
N THR A 121 -3.35 -12.00 -24.69
CA THR A 121 -4.67 -11.57 -25.19
C THR A 121 -4.97 -10.14 -24.75
N LEU A 122 -5.76 -9.43 -25.56
CA LEU A 122 -6.11 -8.03 -25.28
C LEU A 122 -6.96 -7.93 -24.01
N SER A 123 -6.60 -7.01 -23.11
CA SER A 123 -7.37 -6.72 -21.90
C SER A 123 -8.63 -5.91 -22.22
N ALA A 124 -9.56 -5.85 -21.27
CA ALA A 124 -10.64 -4.87 -21.32
C ALA A 124 -10.05 -3.44 -21.31
N PRO A 125 -10.65 -2.46 -22.00
CA PRO A 125 -10.09 -1.11 -22.05
C PRO A 125 -9.96 -0.47 -20.65
N LEU A 126 -8.73 -0.23 -20.22
CA LEU A 126 -8.44 0.46 -18.96
C LEU A 126 -8.39 1.99 -19.13
N ASN A 127 -7.98 2.47 -20.31
CA ASN A 127 -7.72 3.90 -20.59
C ASN A 127 -6.68 4.51 -19.61
N GLU A 128 -5.72 3.70 -19.21
CA GLU A 128 -4.63 4.03 -18.31
C GLU A 128 -3.36 3.30 -18.76
N ARG A 129 -2.20 3.93 -18.56
CA ARG A 129 -0.87 3.34 -18.71
C ARG A 129 0.00 3.88 -17.59
N GLN A 130 0.78 3.02 -16.94
CA GLN A 130 1.76 3.47 -15.96
C GLN A 130 2.85 4.24 -16.70
N VAL A 131 3.11 5.50 -16.35
CA VAL A 131 4.21 6.31 -16.91
C VAL A 131 5.10 6.79 -15.78
N THR A 132 6.40 6.52 -15.88
CA THR A 132 7.41 6.85 -14.85
C THR A 132 8.62 7.59 -15.40
N GLY A 133 8.70 7.85 -16.71
CA GLY A 133 9.80 8.60 -17.29
C GLY A 133 9.42 9.34 -18.57
N ILE A 134 9.89 10.59 -18.67
CA ILE A 134 9.83 11.39 -19.90
C ILE A 134 11.20 11.98 -20.23
N TYR A 135 11.51 12.07 -21.53
CA TYR A 135 12.64 12.84 -22.03
C TYR A 135 12.22 13.75 -23.19
N VAL A 136 12.46 15.05 -23.07
CA VAL A 136 12.00 16.10 -23.96
C VAL A 136 13.18 16.69 -24.73
N THR A 137 13.09 16.70 -26.05
CA THR A 137 14.11 17.21 -26.97
C THR A 137 13.46 17.82 -28.22
N GLY A 138 14.22 17.98 -29.30
CA GLY A 138 13.75 18.50 -30.58
C GLY A 138 14.05 20.00 -30.75
N THR A 139 13.05 20.77 -31.17
CA THR A 139 13.20 22.22 -31.37
C THR A 139 12.03 22.98 -30.78
N PHE A 140 12.18 24.30 -30.66
CA PHE A 140 11.12 25.19 -30.19
C PHE A 140 9.78 25.04 -30.94
N HIS A 141 9.80 24.73 -32.24
CA HIS A 141 8.57 24.55 -33.02
C HIS A 141 8.10 23.10 -33.12
N ASP A 142 9.04 22.16 -33.05
CA ASP A 142 8.81 20.73 -33.19
C ASP A 142 9.43 20.01 -31.98
N PRO A 143 8.83 20.12 -30.79
CA PRO A 143 9.27 19.36 -29.62
C PRO A 143 9.00 17.86 -29.83
N VAL A 144 9.87 17.04 -29.25
CA VAL A 144 9.80 15.57 -29.29
C VAL A 144 9.87 15.06 -27.86
N LEU A 145 8.95 14.16 -27.50
CA LEU A 145 8.96 13.45 -26.22
C LEU A 145 9.29 11.99 -26.46
N TYR A 146 10.14 11.44 -25.62
CA TYR A 146 10.30 10.01 -25.42
C TYR A 146 9.66 9.66 -24.08
N VAL A 147 8.84 8.62 -24.04
CA VAL A 147 8.03 8.28 -22.87
C VAL A 147 8.14 6.79 -22.61
N THR A 148 8.45 6.41 -21.39
CA THR A 148 8.36 5.02 -20.93
C THR A 148 6.98 4.74 -20.35
N SER A 149 6.42 3.58 -20.67
CA SER A 149 5.13 3.16 -20.11
C SER A 149 4.96 1.65 -19.98
N SER A 150 4.11 1.20 -19.05
CA SER A 150 3.74 -0.22 -18.85
C SER A 150 2.24 -0.37 -18.52
N ASP A 151 1.82 -1.62 -18.31
CA ASP A 151 0.49 -1.93 -17.77
C ASP A 151 0.27 -1.20 -16.43
N PRO A 152 -0.90 -0.58 -16.20
CA PRO A 152 -1.20 0.13 -14.96
C PRO A 152 -1.64 -0.77 -13.80
N ARG A 153 -1.91 -2.06 -14.05
CA ARG A 153 -2.27 -3.00 -12.98
C ARG A 153 -1.04 -3.35 -12.14
N LYS A 154 -1.29 -3.85 -10.93
CA LYS A 154 -0.28 -4.22 -9.94
C LYS A 154 -0.74 -5.46 -9.18
N GLY A 155 0.13 -6.44 -8.98
CA GLY A 155 -0.10 -7.61 -8.14
C GLY A 155 0.68 -7.56 -6.82
N TYR A 156 0.10 -8.13 -5.77
CA TYR A 156 0.74 -8.33 -4.46
C TYR A 156 0.35 -9.68 -3.88
N GLN A 157 1.33 -10.53 -3.55
CA GLN A 157 1.11 -11.92 -3.10
C GLN A 157 0.10 -12.67 -3.98
N GLY A 158 0.11 -12.39 -5.27
CA GLY A 158 -0.92 -12.85 -6.20
C GLY A 158 -0.77 -12.26 -7.59
N ASP A 159 -0.96 -13.11 -8.59
CA ASP A 159 -0.93 -12.75 -10.01
C ASP A 159 -2.25 -12.05 -10.40
N THR A 160 -2.15 -10.82 -10.93
CA THR A 160 -3.31 -10.05 -11.43
C THR A 160 -3.53 -10.19 -12.93
N ASN A 161 -2.80 -11.14 -13.52
CA ASN A 161 -2.80 -11.51 -14.92
C ASN A 161 -2.55 -10.29 -15.82
N LEU A 162 -1.60 -9.46 -15.40
CA LEU A 162 -1.20 -8.28 -16.14
C LEU A 162 -0.01 -8.65 -17.04
N ASP A 163 0.16 -7.93 -18.14
CA ASP A 163 1.24 -8.24 -19.08
C ASP A 163 2.64 -7.88 -18.53
N THR A 164 3.42 -8.91 -18.19
CA THR A 164 4.82 -8.80 -17.75
C THR A 164 5.80 -8.39 -18.84
N ASN A 165 5.37 -8.30 -20.11
CA ASN A 165 6.10 -7.73 -21.25
C ASN A 165 5.52 -6.37 -21.71
N SER A 166 4.70 -5.71 -20.88
CA SER A 166 3.96 -4.51 -21.29
C SER A 166 4.81 -3.24 -21.47
N GLY A 167 6.10 -3.27 -21.11
CA GLY A 167 7.00 -2.13 -21.21
C GLY A 167 7.15 -1.63 -22.66
N THR A 168 6.92 -0.34 -22.87
CA THR A 168 6.95 0.33 -24.17
C THR A 168 7.66 1.68 -24.10
N ILE A 169 8.59 1.92 -25.03
CA ILE A 169 9.21 3.23 -25.26
C ILE A 169 8.50 3.90 -26.44
N SER A 170 7.78 4.99 -26.20
CA SER A 170 7.06 5.75 -27.24
C SER A 170 7.80 7.03 -27.59
N ARG A 171 7.81 7.40 -28.88
CA ARG A 171 8.21 8.74 -29.35
C ARG A 171 6.99 9.51 -29.80
N LEU A 172 6.78 10.67 -29.20
CA LEU A 172 5.76 11.63 -29.57
C LEU A 172 6.42 12.80 -30.29
N THR A 173 5.89 13.17 -31.45
CA THR A 173 6.40 14.29 -32.24
C THR A 173 5.27 15.27 -32.49
N ARG A 174 5.52 16.55 -32.19
CA ARG A 174 4.62 17.64 -32.51
C ARG A 174 5.02 18.25 -33.85
N ALA A 175 4.07 18.31 -34.78
CA ALA A 175 4.24 19.01 -36.05
C ALA A 175 2.95 19.78 -36.36
N ASP A 176 3.08 21.04 -36.79
CA ASP A 176 1.93 21.93 -37.08
C ASP A 176 0.91 22.02 -35.92
N GLY A 177 1.40 21.93 -34.67
CA GLY A 177 0.57 21.96 -33.46
C GLY A 177 -0.16 20.67 -33.12
N VAL A 178 0.07 19.58 -33.87
CA VAL A 178 -0.58 18.27 -33.65
C VAL A 178 0.46 17.25 -33.19
N TRP A 179 0.11 16.50 -32.14
CA TRP A 179 0.93 15.39 -31.65
C TRP A 179 0.64 14.11 -32.42
N SER A 180 1.70 13.37 -32.72
CA SER A 180 1.65 12.00 -33.27
C SER A 180 2.55 11.10 -32.43
N LYS A 181 2.21 9.81 -32.30
CA LYS A 181 2.95 8.82 -31.51
C LYS A 181 3.38 7.65 -32.39
N VAL A 182 4.61 7.18 -32.18
CA VAL A 182 5.09 5.88 -32.65
C VAL A 182 5.77 5.16 -31.49
N ASP A 183 5.47 3.88 -31.28
CA ASP A 183 6.15 3.05 -30.29
C ASP A 183 7.47 2.53 -30.86
N LEU A 184 8.60 2.94 -30.27
CA LEU A 184 9.92 2.61 -30.77
C LEU A 184 10.31 1.17 -30.42
N VAL A 185 10.10 0.78 -29.16
CA VAL A 185 10.41 -0.54 -28.63
C VAL A 185 9.22 -1.01 -27.80
N ARG A 186 8.74 -2.23 -28.06
CA ARG A 186 7.66 -2.88 -27.31
C ARG A 186 8.11 -4.26 -26.80
N GLY A 187 7.56 -4.72 -25.69
CA GLY A 187 7.89 -6.03 -25.11
C GLY A 187 8.93 -5.98 -24.00
N LEU A 188 9.19 -4.82 -23.40
CA LEU A 188 10.16 -4.71 -22.30
C LEU A 188 9.54 -5.31 -21.03
N PRO A 189 10.35 -6.01 -20.22
CA PRO A 189 9.82 -6.70 -19.05
C PRO A 189 9.44 -5.70 -17.96
N ARG A 190 8.41 -6.05 -17.18
CA ARG A 190 8.03 -5.36 -15.95
C ARG A 190 7.61 -6.37 -14.89
N SER A 191 7.89 -6.07 -13.63
CA SER A 191 7.65 -6.97 -12.49
C SER A 191 6.19 -7.04 -12.14
N GLU A 192 5.66 -8.21 -11.71
CA GLU A 192 4.54 -8.36 -10.74
C GLU A 192 3.76 -7.12 -10.30
N GLU A 193 4.55 -6.31 -9.61
CA GLU A 193 4.22 -5.21 -8.75
C GLU A 193 4.41 -3.87 -9.51
N TYR A 194 5.30 -2.98 -9.08
CA TYR A 194 5.49 -1.61 -9.61
C TYR A 194 6.82 -1.39 -10.32
N HIS A 195 7.78 -2.30 -10.25
CA HIS A 195 9.04 -2.12 -10.97
C HIS A 195 8.77 -2.20 -12.48
N SER A 196 9.04 -1.08 -13.16
CA SER A 196 8.72 -0.87 -14.56
C SER A 196 9.94 -0.35 -15.34
N ILE A 197 9.73 0.00 -16.60
CA ILE A 197 10.64 0.83 -17.38
C ILE A 197 10.51 2.28 -16.91
N ASN A 198 11.61 2.86 -16.40
CA ASN A 198 11.58 4.14 -15.71
C ASN A 198 12.24 5.26 -16.54
N GLY A 199 13.07 6.10 -15.91
CA GLY A 199 13.72 7.25 -16.52
C GLY A 199 14.63 6.92 -17.70
N LEU A 200 14.80 7.90 -18.57
CA LEU A 200 15.50 7.76 -19.84
C LEU A 200 16.23 9.04 -20.24
N VAL A 201 17.36 8.89 -20.93
CA VAL A 201 18.18 10.00 -21.44
C VAL A 201 18.80 9.64 -22.78
N ILE A 202 19.06 10.63 -23.64
CA ILE A 202 19.69 10.42 -24.95
C ILE A 202 21.10 11.01 -24.95
N ASP A 203 22.08 10.21 -25.34
CA ASP A 203 23.40 10.70 -25.75
C ASP A 203 23.35 11.06 -27.24
N ASP A 204 23.23 12.37 -27.53
CA ASP A 204 23.20 12.90 -28.90
C ASP A 204 24.51 12.65 -29.68
N THR A 205 25.62 12.35 -29.01
CA THR A 205 26.91 12.09 -29.67
C THR A 205 26.92 10.71 -30.32
N THR A 206 26.35 9.72 -29.63
CA THR A 206 26.27 8.34 -30.10
C THR A 206 24.90 7.98 -30.68
N ASN A 207 23.91 8.87 -30.53
CA ASN A 207 22.50 8.63 -30.83
C ASN A 207 21.95 7.39 -30.10
N THR A 208 22.36 7.22 -28.84
CA THR A 208 21.93 6.13 -27.97
C THR A 208 20.91 6.64 -26.96
N LEU A 209 19.77 5.97 -26.85
CA LEU A 209 18.81 6.19 -25.77
C LEU A 209 19.11 5.20 -24.63
N TYR A 210 19.40 5.74 -23.46
CA TYR A 210 19.58 5.02 -22.21
C TYR A 210 18.26 4.98 -21.46
N VAL A 211 17.87 3.84 -20.91
CA VAL A 211 16.62 3.68 -20.16
C VAL A 211 16.80 2.72 -19.00
N MET A 212 16.36 3.12 -17.80
CA MET A 212 16.33 2.25 -16.64
C MET A 212 15.19 1.25 -16.74
N ASN A 213 15.46 0.00 -16.43
CA ASN A 213 14.45 -1.05 -16.38
C ASN A 213 14.52 -1.80 -15.05
N GLY A 214 13.43 -1.74 -14.28
CA GLY A 214 13.31 -2.38 -12.98
C GLY A 214 13.40 -3.90 -13.02
N GLY A 215 13.84 -4.49 -11.91
CA GLY A 215 13.91 -5.94 -11.69
C GLY A 215 12.57 -6.53 -11.26
N SER A 216 12.41 -7.83 -11.37
CA SER A 216 11.19 -8.56 -10.97
C SER A 216 11.25 -9.19 -9.59
N THR A 217 12.32 -8.96 -8.84
CA THR A 217 12.53 -9.59 -7.53
C THR A 217 13.12 -8.62 -6.51
N ASN A 218 13.11 -9.03 -5.24
CA ASN A 218 13.67 -8.24 -4.15
C ASN A 218 15.20 -8.31 -4.09
N LYS A 219 15.79 -9.51 -4.14
CA LYS A 219 17.26 -9.75 -4.09
C LYS A 219 17.72 -10.82 -5.12
N GLY A 220 17.02 -10.91 -6.25
CA GLY A 220 17.32 -11.81 -7.36
C GLY A 220 16.54 -13.13 -7.36
N ALA A 221 16.08 -13.63 -6.19
CA ALA A 221 15.22 -14.82 -6.15
C ALA A 221 13.73 -14.44 -6.23
N PRO A 222 12.88 -15.24 -6.91
CA PRO A 222 11.44 -15.04 -6.86
C PRO A 222 10.90 -15.06 -5.43
N GLY A 223 10.08 -14.06 -5.11
CA GLY A 223 9.47 -13.87 -3.79
C GLY A 223 7.97 -13.65 -3.89
N LEU A 224 7.24 -13.96 -2.81
CA LEU A 224 5.77 -13.91 -2.79
C LEU A 224 5.23 -12.51 -3.08
N ASN A 225 5.90 -11.48 -2.56
CA ASN A 225 5.49 -10.09 -2.76
C ASN A 225 5.61 -9.62 -4.22
N PHE A 226 6.42 -10.30 -5.04
CA PHE A 226 6.55 -10.07 -6.48
C PHE A 226 5.81 -11.13 -7.30
N SER A 227 4.76 -11.73 -6.73
CA SER A 227 3.94 -12.82 -7.32
C SER A 227 4.78 -13.99 -7.82
N CYS A 228 5.91 -14.25 -7.15
CA CYS A 228 6.88 -15.25 -7.54
C CYS A 228 7.43 -15.05 -8.97
N THR A 229 7.41 -13.86 -9.56
CA THR A 229 8.02 -13.65 -10.89
C THR A 229 9.55 -13.75 -10.79
N ALA A 230 10.18 -14.44 -11.75
CA ALA A 230 11.63 -14.48 -11.88
C ALA A 230 12.17 -13.27 -12.64
N GLU A 231 13.46 -12.96 -12.47
CA GLU A 231 14.10 -11.92 -13.28
C GLU A 231 14.08 -12.30 -14.77
N TYR A 232 13.57 -11.40 -15.60
CA TYR A 232 13.61 -11.55 -17.06
C TYR A 232 14.92 -11.01 -17.61
N VAL A 233 15.30 -11.44 -18.81
CA VAL A 233 16.63 -11.16 -19.36
C VAL A 233 16.98 -9.67 -19.49
N LEU A 234 16.00 -8.78 -19.68
CA LEU A 234 16.22 -7.33 -19.78
C LEU A 234 15.86 -6.55 -18.50
N SER A 235 15.42 -7.22 -17.43
CA SER A 235 15.03 -6.59 -16.17
C SER A 235 16.22 -6.34 -15.24
N GLY A 236 16.10 -5.38 -14.32
CA GLY A 236 17.14 -5.03 -13.36
C GLY A 236 18.42 -4.51 -14.02
N ALA A 237 18.27 -3.58 -14.97
CA ALA A 237 19.37 -3.11 -15.81
C ALA A 237 19.13 -1.70 -16.37
N LEU A 238 20.23 -0.99 -16.62
CA LEU A 238 20.27 0.09 -17.60
C LEU A 238 20.40 -0.51 -19.00
N LEU A 239 19.43 -0.22 -19.87
CA LEU A 239 19.43 -0.62 -21.26
C LEU A 239 19.93 0.51 -22.17
N SER A 240 20.61 0.15 -23.25
CA SER A 240 20.93 1.04 -24.36
C SER A 240 20.13 0.67 -25.60
N VAL A 241 19.52 1.67 -26.23
CA VAL A 241 18.75 1.57 -27.47
C VAL A 241 19.44 2.37 -28.57
N ASP A 242 19.91 1.70 -29.61
CA ASP A 242 20.53 2.32 -30.78
C ASP A 242 19.45 2.97 -31.66
N LEU A 243 19.34 4.31 -31.59
CA LEU A 243 18.33 5.04 -32.34
C LEU A 243 18.64 5.11 -33.84
N ASP A 244 19.90 4.94 -34.27
CA ASP A 244 20.23 4.87 -35.70
C ASP A 244 19.64 3.60 -36.32
N VAL A 245 19.76 2.46 -35.62
CA VAL A 245 19.15 1.20 -36.06
C VAL A 245 17.63 1.27 -35.99
N ILE A 246 17.06 1.74 -34.88
CA ILE A 246 15.60 1.89 -34.74
C ILE A 246 15.04 2.78 -35.86
N ASN A 247 15.62 3.96 -36.10
CA ASN A 247 15.11 4.88 -37.12
C ASN A 247 15.31 4.39 -38.56
N ALA A 248 16.20 3.42 -38.80
CA ALA A 248 16.39 2.79 -40.10
C ALA A 248 15.34 1.71 -40.41
N LEU A 249 14.65 1.18 -39.38
CA LEU A 249 13.59 0.20 -39.53
C LEU A 249 12.27 0.86 -40.01
N PRO A 250 11.41 0.13 -40.74
CA PRO A 250 10.12 0.66 -41.17
C PRO A 250 9.17 0.84 -39.98
N VAL A 251 8.36 1.91 -40.02
CA VAL A 251 7.19 2.04 -39.13
C VAL A 251 6.11 1.08 -39.61
N LEU A 252 5.68 0.20 -38.71
CA LEU A 252 4.62 -0.78 -38.90
C LEU A 252 3.32 -0.32 -38.24
N THR A 253 2.23 -1.04 -38.48
CA THR A 253 0.94 -0.81 -37.83
C THR A 253 0.36 -2.14 -37.42
N ASP A 254 0.02 -2.29 -36.14
CA ASP A 254 -0.52 -3.54 -35.62
C ASP A 254 -2.03 -3.71 -35.89
N GLY A 255 -2.59 -4.84 -35.45
CA GLY A 255 -4.00 -5.17 -35.62
C GLY A 255 -4.97 -4.20 -34.93
N ASN A 256 -4.48 -3.39 -33.99
CA ASN A 256 -5.24 -2.38 -33.25
C ASN A 256 -5.03 -0.96 -33.79
N GLY A 257 -4.24 -0.81 -34.86
CA GLY A 257 -3.96 0.48 -35.49
C GLY A 257 -2.84 1.28 -34.81
N GLN A 258 -2.10 0.71 -33.86
CA GLN A 258 -0.96 1.39 -33.23
C GLN A 258 0.25 1.34 -34.15
N GLN A 259 0.94 2.48 -34.27
CA GLN A 259 2.19 2.57 -35.02
C GLN A 259 3.38 2.19 -34.15
N TYR A 260 4.25 1.32 -34.66
CA TYR A 260 5.43 0.86 -33.93
C TYR A 260 6.61 0.60 -34.86
N VAL A 261 7.81 0.41 -34.31
CA VAL A 261 9.04 0.17 -35.09
C VAL A 261 9.67 -1.19 -34.79
N TYR A 262 9.88 -1.51 -33.52
CA TYR A 262 10.59 -2.72 -33.12
C TYR A 262 9.87 -3.44 -31.98
N ASP A 263 9.46 -4.68 -32.25
CA ASP A 263 9.02 -5.62 -31.23
C ASP A 263 10.23 -6.44 -30.79
N LEU A 264 10.45 -6.54 -29.48
CA LEU A 264 11.46 -7.42 -28.94
C LEU A 264 11.14 -8.88 -29.29
N PRO A 265 12.10 -9.66 -29.81
CA PRO A 265 11.89 -11.09 -29.97
C PRO A 265 11.67 -11.74 -28.60
N THR A 266 10.71 -12.66 -28.53
CA THR A 266 10.36 -13.40 -27.32
C THR A 266 10.66 -14.89 -27.47
N LEU A 267 10.72 -15.60 -26.34
CA LEU A 267 10.70 -17.06 -26.33
C LEU A 267 9.41 -17.59 -26.95
N ASP A 268 9.46 -18.79 -27.53
CA ASP A 268 8.27 -19.49 -28.05
C ASP A 268 7.58 -20.23 -26.90
N ASP A 269 6.46 -19.68 -26.43
CA ASP A 269 5.75 -20.18 -25.26
C ASP A 269 5.00 -21.48 -25.60
N PRO A 270 5.32 -22.61 -24.94
CA PRO A 270 4.77 -23.93 -25.29
C PRO A 270 3.27 -24.04 -24.96
N THR A 271 2.73 -23.10 -24.19
CA THR A 271 1.32 -23.03 -23.81
C THR A 271 0.50 -22.18 -24.78
N ARG A 272 1.19 -21.43 -25.67
CA ARG A 272 0.61 -20.58 -26.70
C ARG A 272 0.97 -21.11 -28.10
N GLY A 273 0.20 -20.67 -29.09
CA GLY A 273 0.58 -20.84 -30.50
C GLY A 273 0.83 -22.27 -30.98
N THR A 274 1.73 -22.39 -31.95
CA THR A 274 2.21 -23.66 -32.51
C THR A 274 3.72 -23.67 -32.37
N PRO A 275 4.32 -24.69 -31.71
CA PRO A 275 5.75 -24.70 -31.43
C PRO A 275 6.61 -24.43 -32.69
N GLY A 276 7.57 -23.53 -32.53
CA GLY A 276 8.48 -23.03 -33.55
C GLY A 276 7.88 -21.94 -34.45
N GLN A 277 6.78 -21.32 -34.07
CA GLN A 277 6.18 -20.15 -34.74
C GLN A 277 6.01 -19.01 -33.72
N PRO A 278 6.12 -17.74 -34.12
CA PRO A 278 5.83 -16.62 -33.23
C PRO A 278 4.44 -16.74 -32.61
N ASP A 279 4.33 -16.36 -31.34
CA ASP A 279 3.08 -16.42 -30.62
C ASP A 279 2.13 -15.32 -31.08
N ASN A 280 0.83 -15.61 -30.95
CA ASN A 280 -0.18 -14.61 -31.28
C ASN A 280 0.00 -13.40 -30.36
N ASN A 281 0.03 -12.21 -30.96
CA ASN A 281 0.21 -10.91 -30.31
C ASN A 281 1.57 -10.68 -29.63
N ASP A 282 2.62 -11.39 -30.05
CA ASP A 282 3.98 -10.97 -29.67
C ASP A 282 4.20 -9.48 -29.99
N PRO A 283 4.88 -8.75 -29.09
CA PRO A 283 5.68 -9.26 -27.97
C PRO A 283 4.93 -9.33 -26.62
N PHE A 284 3.61 -9.13 -26.62
CA PHE A 284 2.83 -8.99 -25.39
C PHE A 284 2.50 -10.34 -24.70
N GLY A 285 2.36 -10.25 -23.38
CA GLY A 285 2.12 -11.33 -22.45
C GLY A 285 3.39 -12.12 -22.18
N GLY A 286 4.08 -11.84 -21.07
CA GLY A 286 5.32 -12.55 -20.72
C GLY A 286 5.06 -13.94 -20.13
N ASN A 287 3.84 -14.20 -19.67
CA ASN A 287 3.30 -15.48 -19.18
C ASN A 287 4.25 -16.19 -18.21
N ASP A 288 4.50 -15.57 -17.06
CA ASP A 288 5.44 -16.07 -16.03
C ASP A 288 6.86 -16.37 -16.54
N GLY A 289 7.28 -15.69 -17.60
CA GLY A 289 8.59 -15.79 -18.21
C GLY A 289 8.69 -16.81 -19.35
N LEU A 290 7.59 -17.51 -19.67
CA LEU A 290 7.53 -18.45 -20.81
C LEU A 290 7.64 -17.73 -22.16
N ASN A 291 7.17 -16.49 -22.25
CA ASN A 291 7.26 -15.64 -23.43
C ASN A 291 8.12 -14.39 -23.15
N GLN A 292 9.05 -14.42 -22.20
CA GLN A 292 9.90 -13.26 -21.93
C GLN A 292 10.72 -12.86 -23.17
N ALA A 293 11.08 -11.57 -23.25
CA ALA A 293 11.98 -11.07 -24.29
C ALA A 293 13.34 -11.81 -24.29
N MET A 294 14.00 -11.81 -25.44
CA MET A 294 15.32 -12.40 -25.65
C MET A 294 16.38 -11.33 -25.96
N MET A 295 17.63 -11.61 -25.58
CA MET A 295 18.77 -10.83 -26.02
C MET A 295 19.17 -11.22 -27.45
N VAL A 296 19.40 -10.21 -28.29
CA VAL A 296 19.82 -10.40 -29.68
C VAL A 296 21.23 -9.84 -29.86
N VAL A 297 22.16 -10.67 -30.32
CA VAL A 297 23.54 -10.22 -30.58
C VAL A 297 23.54 -9.11 -31.63
N GLY A 298 23.97 -7.90 -31.24
CA GLY A 298 24.00 -6.73 -32.11
C GLY A 298 22.62 -6.19 -32.50
N GLY A 299 21.56 -6.59 -31.79
CA GLY A 299 20.23 -5.98 -31.90
C GLY A 299 20.21 -4.56 -31.35
N PRO A 300 19.16 -3.77 -31.66
CA PRO A 300 19.09 -2.36 -31.28
C PRO A 300 18.95 -2.14 -29.78
N VAL A 301 18.48 -3.13 -29.00
CA VAL A 301 18.34 -3.04 -27.54
C VAL A 301 19.37 -3.97 -26.90
N GLN A 302 20.22 -3.42 -26.02
CA GLN A 302 21.26 -4.16 -25.30
C GLN A 302 21.26 -3.80 -23.81
N VAL A 303 21.70 -4.72 -22.96
CA VAL A 303 22.05 -4.41 -21.57
C VAL A 303 23.35 -3.61 -21.57
N TYR A 304 23.30 -2.36 -21.13
CA TYR A 304 24.47 -1.51 -21.02
C TYR A 304 25.17 -1.70 -19.67
N SER A 305 24.39 -1.68 -18.58
CA SER A 305 24.89 -1.91 -17.22
C SER A 305 23.85 -2.71 -16.44
N PRO A 306 24.15 -3.96 -16.01
CA PRO A 306 23.24 -4.76 -15.20
C PRO A 306 23.36 -4.44 -13.71
N GLY A 307 22.49 -5.06 -12.91
CA GLY A 307 22.68 -5.17 -11.47
C GLY A 307 21.91 -4.16 -10.64
N TYR A 308 20.84 -3.59 -11.18
CA TYR A 308 19.96 -2.68 -10.44
C TYR A 308 18.71 -3.43 -10.00
N ARG A 309 18.18 -3.12 -8.82
CA ARG A 309 16.89 -3.64 -8.37
C ARG A 309 15.74 -2.83 -8.96
N ASN A 310 15.72 -1.52 -8.73
CA ASN A 310 14.68 -0.61 -9.26
C ASN A 310 15.13 0.85 -9.26
N ALA A 311 16.17 1.13 -10.03
CA ALA A 311 16.60 2.49 -10.28
C ALA A 311 15.53 3.26 -11.08
N TYR A 312 15.13 4.40 -10.52
CA TYR A 312 14.00 5.20 -11.04
C TYR A 312 14.43 6.11 -12.18
N ASP A 313 15.55 6.81 -12.06
CA ASP A 313 15.96 7.81 -13.05
C ASP A 313 17.45 7.77 -13.37
N ILE A 314 17.85 8.42 -14.47
CA ILE A 314 19.21 8.44 -14.97
C ILE A 314 19.59 9.81 -15.53
N VAL A 315 20.78 10.30 -15.14
CA VAL A 315 21.34 11.55 -15.67
C VAL A 315 22.57 11.28 -16.51
N LEU A 316 22.58 11.84 -17.72
CA LEU A 316 23.77 12.08 -18.51
C LEU A 316 24.23 13.52 -18.31
N SER A 317 25.30 13.70 -17.52
CA SER A 317 25.85 15.03 -17.24
C SER A 317 26.47 15.71 -18.47
N GLU A 318 26.66 17.04 -18.43
CA GLU A 318 27.40 17.81 -19.44
C GLU A 318 28.84 17.29 -19.64
N ALA A 319 29.40 16.64 -18.61
CA ALA A 319 30.71 15.98 -18.66
C ALA A 319 30.69 14.62 -19.37
N GLY A 320 29.53 14.15 -19.84
CA GLY A 320 29.35 12.87 -20.54
C GLY A 320 29.40 11.65 -19.62
N LYS A 321 28.98 11.81 -18.35
CA LYS A 321 28.96 10.74 -17.34
C LYS A 321 27.54 10.39 -16.94
N LEU A 322 27.31 9.10 -16.73
CA LEU A 322 26.02 8.53 -16.36
C LEU A 322 25.95 8.26 -14.86
N TYR A 323 24.86 8.69 -14.24
CA TYR A 323 24.57 8.49 -12.83
C TYR A 323 23.13 8.04 -12.62
N THR A 324 22.90 7.25 -11.58
CA THR A 324 21.57 6.81 -11.16
C THR A 324 21.56 6.52 -9.66
N TYR A 325 20.37 6.48 -9.05
CA TYR A 325 20.15 5.89 -7.73
C TYR A 325 19.38 4.59 -7.90
N ASP A 326 19.83 3.51 -7.25
CA ASP A 326 19.09 2.26 -7.16
C ASP A 326 18.36 2.17 -5.82
N ASN A 327 17.07 1.83 -5.88
CA ASN A 327 16.26 1.59 -4.69
C ASN A 327 16.55 0.19 -4.15
N GLY A 328 17.09 0.12 -2.93
CA GLY A 328 17.45 -1.13 -2.27
C GLY A 328 16.25 -2.04 -1.94
N PRO A 329 16.52 -3.26 -1.45
CA PRO A 329 15.51 -4.27 -1.15
C PRO A 329 14.70 -3.93 0.09
N ASN A 330 13.45 -4.38 0.11
CA ASN A 330 12.59 -4.27 1.27
C ASN A 330 12.81 -5.43 2.23
N THR A 331 12.79 -5.16 3.53
CA THR A 331 12.91 -6.20 4.56
C THR A 331 11.79 -7.23 4.42
N ASN A 332 12.12 -8.52 4.37
CA ASN A 332 11.18 -9.66 4.27
C ASN A 332 10.42 -9.85 2.94
N TRP A 333 10.79 -9.16 1.85
CA TRP A 333 10.05 -9.27 0.57
C TRP A 333 10.57 -10.32 -0.42
N GLY A 334 11.70 -10.96 -0.10
CA GLY A 334 12.33 -11.97 -0.93
C GLY A 334 13.82 -12.09 -0.63
N GLY A 335 14.36 -13.29 -0.80
CA GLY A 335 15.76 -13.61 -0.47
C GLY A 335 16.72 -13.52 -1.66
N MET A 336 18.01 -13.70 -1.34
CA MET A 336 19.06 -13.85 -2.36
C MET A 336 18.86 -15.10 -3.22
N VAL A 337 19.36 -15.08 -4.45
CA VAL A 337 19.31 -16.22 -5.40
C VAL A 337 19.84 -17.52 -4.79
N VAL A 338 19.24 -18.66 -5.13
CA VAL A 338 19.83 -19.97 -4.79
C VAL A 338 21.10 -20.14 -5.60
N GLY A 339 22.22 -20.53 -4.96
CA GLY A 339 23.51 -20.65 -5.63
C GLY A 339 24.22 -19.31 -5.86
N GLU A 340 23.89 -18.31 -5.04
CA GLU A 340 24.53 -17.00 -4.95
C GLU A 340 26.07 -17.09 -4.93
N GLY A 341 26.69 -16.11 -5.59
CA GLY A 341 28.13 -15.88 -5.60
C GLY A 341 28.74 -15.92 -7.00
N THR A 342 30.04 -15.61 -7.05
CA THR A 342 30.80 -15.43 -8.30
C THR A 342 31.00 -16.70 -9.15
N THR A 343 30.48 -17.86 -8.74
CA THR A 343 30.63 -19.13 -9.47
C THR A 343 29.70 -19.25 -10.67
N GLY A 344 28.72 -18.37 -10.81
CA GLY A 344 27.80 -18.37 -11.96
C GLY A 344 26.81 -19.52 -11.95
N THR A 345 26.44 -20.02 -10.77
CA THR A 345 25.61 -21.23 -10.61
C THR A 345 24.24 -20.95 -10.02
N CYS A 346 23.83 -19.67 -9.99
CA CYS A 346 22.58 -19.27 -9.40
C CYS A 346 21.37 -19.74 -10.21
N THR A 347 20.20 -19.83 -9.55
CA THR A 347 18.95 -20.28 -10.17
C THR A 347 17.77 -19.35 -9.87
N ASN A 348 16.71 -19.48 -10.67
CA ASN A 348 15.41 -18.82 -10.42
C ASN A 348 14.55 -19.60 -9.40
N GLU A 349 15.16 -20.41 -8.53
CA GLU A 349 14.40 -21.11 -7.49
C GLU A 349 13.88 -20.10 -6.44
N PRO A 350 12.59 -20.12 -6.10
CA PRO A 350 12.00 -19.15 -5.17
C PRO A 350 12.60 -19.20 -3.77
N ARG A 351 12.67 -18.04 -3.10
CA ARG A 351 13.02 -17.92 -1.68
C ARG A 351 12.08 -16.95 -0.95
N ALA A 352 10.96 -17.48 -0.46
CA ALA A 352 9.91 -16.71 0.20
C ALA A 352 10.14 -16.43 1.70
N ASN A 353 10.93 -17.24 2.42
CA ASN A 353 11.06 -17.15 3.89
C ASN A 353 12.43 -16.67 4.39
N GLY A 354 12.53 -15.37 4.71
CA GLY A 354 13.19 -14.78 5.90
C GLY A 354 14.69 -15.01 6.19
N ALA A 355 15.43 -15.85 5.48
CA ALA A 355 16.88 -15.92 5.64
C ALA A 355 17.54 -14.93 4.67
N GLN A 356 18.23 -13.92 5.22
CA GLN A 356 19.00 -12.90 4.46
C GLN A 356 18.13 -11.89 3.67
N SER A 357 16.96 -11.55 4.20
CA SER A 357 16.02 -10.60 3.60
C SER A 357 16.14 -9.18 4.17
N ASP A 358 17.24 -8.81 4.81
CA ASP A 358 17.43 -7.47 5.38
C ASP A 358 17.38 -6.39 4.28
N GLY A 359 16.61 -5.33 4.51
CA GLY A 359 16.55 -4.20 3.60
C GLY A 359 17.73 -3.24 3.73
N TYR A 360 17.90 -2.39 2.72
CA TYR A 360 18.70 -1.17 2.79
C TYR A 360 18.13 -0.15 1.81
N ASP A 361 18.49 1.11 1.99
CA ASP A 361 17.89 2.23 1.26
C ASP A 361 18.61 2.57 -0.07
N GLY A 362 18.23 3.69 -0.68
CA GLY A 362 18.71 4.15 -1.98
C GLY A 362 20.23 4.40 -2.02
N ASN A 363 20.88 3.91 -3.06
CA ASN A 363 22.33 4.05 -3.25
C ASN A 363 22.68 4.58 -4.66
N MET A 364 23.68 5.46 -4.73
CA MET A 364 24.06 6.17 -5.95
C MET A 364 25.15 5.43 -6.69
N HIS A 365 25.04 5.32 -8.01
CA HIS A 365 26.08 4.76 -8.86
C HIS A 365 26.61 5.77 -9.88
N TYR A 366 27.93 5.79 -10.05
CA TYR A 366 28.57 6.29 -11.26
C TYR A 366 28.79 5.13 -12.23
N ILE A 367 28.09 5.17 -13.36
CA ILE A 367 28.14 4.09 -14.35
C ILE A 367 29.38 4.30 -15.23
N SER A 368 30.49 3.69 -14.80
CA SER A 368 31.81 3.89 -15.41
C SER A 368 31.92 3.44 -16.88
N GLY A 369 30.97 2.65 -17.37
CA GLY A 369 30.85 2.25 -18.77
C GLY A 369 30.05 0.96 -18.97
N PRO A 370 30.05 0.41 -20.19
CA PRO A 370 29.35 -0.83 -20.50
C PRO A 370 29.87 -2.00 -19.64
N GLY A 371 28.95 -2.77 -19.06
CA GLY A 371 29.22 -3.93 -18.22
C GLY A 371 29.46 -3.62 -16.73
N TYR A 372 29.36 -2.36 -16.31
CA TYR A 372 29.33 -2.02 -14.88
C TYR A 372 28.17 -2.76 -14.19
N TYR A 373 28.46 -3.53 -13.14
CA TYR A 373 27.49 -4.35 -12.42
C TYR A 373 27.22 -3.76 -11.03
N ALA A 374 25.98 -3.35 -10.79
CA ALA A 374 25.55 -2.64 -9.58
C ALA A 374 25.09 -3.57 -8.43
N GLY A 375 25.19 -4.90 -8.56
CA GLY A 375 25.06 -5.81 -7.42
C GLY A 375 23.76 -6.63 -7.31
N HIS A 376 22.68 -6.26 -7.98
CA HIS A 376 21.43 -7.04 -8.00
C HIS A 376 21.49 -8.25 -8.96
N PRO A 377 21.33 -9.50 -8.48
CA PRO A 377 21.45 -10.68 -9.32
C PRO A 377 20.34 -10.82 -10.37
N ASN A 378 20.69 -11.42 -11.51
CA ASN A 378 19.76 -11.88 -12.53
C ASN A 378 20.17 -13.29 -13.01
N PRO A 379 19.60 -14.36 -12.42
CA PRO A 379 19.97 -15.74 -12.78
C PRO A 379 19.75 -16.07 -14.25
N THR A 380 18.71 -15.50 -14.88
CA THR A 380 18.40 -15.70 -16.29
C THR A 380 19.56 -15.25 -17.18
N ARG A 381 20.21 -14.11 -16.89
CA ARG A 381 21.43 -13.66 -17.59
C ARG A 381 22.69 -14.41 -17.17
N ALA A 382 22.82 -14.74 -15.88
CA ALA A 382 24.04 -15.28 -15.32
C ALA A 382 24.27 -16.76 -15.66
N ASN A 383 23.20 -17.55 -15.66
CA ASN A 383 23.24 -19.01 -15.77
C ASN A 383 22.01 -19.56 -16.50
N PRO A 384 21.71 -19.15 -17.74
CA PRO A 384 20.45 -19.51 -18.42
C PRO A 384 20.18 -21.03 -18.44
N SER A 385 21.17 -21.88 -18.72
CA SER A 385 20.96 -23.35 -18.72
C SER A 385 20.65 -23.95 -17.35
N GLY A 386 21.09 -23.31 -16.27
CA GLY A 386 20.83 -23.77 -14.89
C GLY A 386 19.70 -23.03 -14.19
N ALA A 387 19.35 -21.83 -14.66
CA ALA A 387 18.43 -20.93 -13.98
C ALA A 387 16.99 -21.42 -14.07
N ASN A 388 16.55 -21.78 -15.28
CA ASN A 388 15.24 -22.34 -15.61
C ASN A 388 14.04 -21.55 -15.05
N LEU A 389 12.81 -22.04 -15.26
CA LEU A 389 11.60 -21.49 -14.65
C LEU A 389 10.87 -22.58 -13.83
N TYR A 390 10.28 -22.19 -12.70
CA TYR A 390 9.73 -23.11 -11.69
C TYR A 390 8.22 -22.94 -11.49
N ARG A 391 7.50 -24.04 -11.24
CA ARG A 391 6.04 -24.02 -10.98
C ARG A 391 5.76 -23.75 -9.53
N TYR A 392 4.79 -22.87 -9.28
CA TYR A 392 4.20 -22.70 -7.96
C TYR A 392 3.11 -23.75 -7.76
N VAL A 393 3.27 -24.59 -6.73
CA VAL A 393 2.30 -25.65 -6.41
C VAL A 393 1.12 -25.11 -5.59
N SER A 394 1.32 -23.97 -4.92
CA SER A 394 0.26 -23.19 -4.28
C SER A 394 0.63 -21.69 -4.27
N SER A 395 -0.37 -20.84 -4.46
CA SER A 395 -0.25 -19.37 -4.52
C SER A 395 0.03 -18.69 -3.18
N ILE A 396 0.11 -19.45 -2.08
CA ILE A 396 0.14 -18.89 -0.72
C ILE A 396 1.58 -18.74 -0.18
N ALA A 397 2.61 -19.33 -0.80
CA ALA A 397 3.96 -19.32 -0.23
C ALA A 397 5.14 -19.37 -1.23
N CYS A 398 4.90 -19.28 -2.55
CA CYS A 398 5.89 -19.67 -3.57
C CYS A 398 6.61 -21.00 -3.26
N GLU A 399 5.93 -21.92 -2.54
CA GLU A 399 6.53 -23.17 -2.08
C GLU A 399 6.63 -24.16 -3.24
N THR A 400 7.83 -24.70 -3.44
CA THR A 400 8.07 -25.83 -4.34
C THR A 400 8.16 -27.09 -3.46
N THR A 401 7.18 -28.01 -3.55
CA THR A 401 7.34 -29.34 -2.95
C THR A 401 8.24 -30.17 -3.87
N ALA A 402 9.55 -29.98 -3.75
CA ALA A 402 10.59 -30.43 -4.68
C ALA A 402 10.53 -29.73 -6.05
N ALA A 403 11.71 -29.45 -6.62
CA ALA A 403 11.89 -28.74 -7.88
C ALA A 403 11.18 -29.42 -9.06
N ASP A 404 9.95 -29.00 -9.36
CA ASP A 404 9.29 -29.22 -10.65
C ASP A 404 9.61 -28.01 -11.54
N THR A 405 10.75 -28.09 -12.24
CA THR A 405 11.06 -27.20 -13.35
C THR A 405 9.91 -27.25 -14.36
N ILE A 406 9.19 -26.15 -14.59
CA ILE A 406 8.17 -26.10 -15.66
C ILE A 406 8.85 -26.09 -17.02
N TYR A 407 9.98 -25.37 -17.08
CA TYR A 407 10.54 -24.93 -18.31
C TYR A 407 12.06 -24.93 -18.23
N ASP A 408 12.67 -25.79 -19.03
CA ASP A 408 14.11 -25.92 -19.20
C ASP A 408 14.52 -25.08 -20.40
N PHE A 409 15.31 -24.03 -20.18
CA PHE A 409 15.75 -23.15 -21.26
C PHE A 409 16.57 -23.89 -22.33
N ASP A 410 17.22 -25.01 -21.97
CA ASP A 410 17.97 -25.83 -22.93
C ASP A 410 17.04 -26.58 -23.92
N ALA A 411 15.76 -26.77 -23.59
CA ALA A 411 14.81 -27.54 -24.39
C ALA A 411 14.12 -26.73 -25.53
N ILE A 412 14.04 -25.41 -25.38
CA ILE A 412 13.20 -24.51 -26.19
C ILE A 412 13.96 -23.30 -26.74
N GLY A 413 15.12 -22.97 -26.17
CA GLY A 413 15.95 -21.85 -26.58
C GLY A 413 16.25 -20.91 -25.42
N SER A 414 17.54 -20.71 -25.13
CA SER A 414 17.96 -19.76 -24.10
C SER A 414 17.57 -18.32 -24.48
N PRO A 415 16.99 -17.52 -23.58
CA PRO A 415 16.76 -16.09 -23.81
C PRO A 415 18.07 -15.29 -23.92
N VAL A 416 19.20 -15.91 -23.56
CA VAL A 416 20.55 -15.35 -23.65
C VAL A 416 21.37 -16.14 -24.68
N PRO A 417 21.91 -15.50 -25.72
CA PRO A 417 22.93 -16.12 -26.56
C PRO A 417 24.16 -16.50 -25.73
N LEU A 418 24.80 -17.65 -26.01
CA LEU A 418 25.99 -18.11 -25.25
C LEU A 418 27.12 -17.08 -25.15
N SER A 419 27.25 -16.16 -26.12
CA SER A 419 28.28 -15.12 -26.08
C SER A 419 27.97 -13.95 -25.13
N MET A 420 26.76 -13.90 -24.56
CA MET A 420 26.24 -12.81 -23.72
C MET A 420 25.94 -13.25 -22.28
N ILE A 421 26.22 -14.50 -21.92
CA ILE A 421 26.10 -15.00 -20.55
C ILE A 421 27.07 -14.24 -19.65
N ASN A 422 26.59 -13.77 -18.50
CA ASN A 422 27.36 -12.95 -17.57
C ASN A 422 27.33 -13.52 -16.14
N PRO A 423 28.23 -14.47 -15.80
CA PRO A 423 28.22 -15.18 -14.52
C PRO A 423 28.34 -14.30 -13.26
N VAL A 424 28.82 -13.06 -13.39
CA VAL A 424 28.93 -12.13 -12.26
C VAL A 424 27.55 -11.77 -11.69
N GLU A 425 26.50 -11.87 -12.49
CA GLU A 425 25.13 -11.52 -12.08
C GLU A 425 24.47 -12.61 -11.20
N CYS A 426 25.25 -13.55 -10.68
CA CYS A 426 24.86 -14.42 -9.57
C CYS A 426 25.29 -13.87 -8.19
N ASP A 427 26.17 -12.87 -8.19
CA ASP A 427 26.83 -12.31 -7.02
C ASP A 427 25.99 -11.17 -6.46
N TYR A 428 25.33 -11.36 -5.31
CA TYR A 428 24.56 -10.30 -4.69
C TYR A 428 25.50 -9.36 -3.94
N ARG A 429 25.43 -8.05 -4.19
CA ARG A 429 26.28 -7.07 -3.51
C ARG A 429 25.43 -6.03 -2.82
N ALA A 430 25.63 -5.87 -1.52
CA ALA A 430 25.00 -4.81 -0.75
C ALA A 430 25.89 -3.56 -0.74
N PRO A 431 25.31 -2.37 -0.68
CA PRO A 431 26.08 -1.16 -0.49
C PRO A 431 26.70 -1.18 0.91
N LEU A 432 27.91 -0.61 1.03
CA LEU A 432 28.76 -0.61 2.22
C LEU A 432 29.25 -1.96 2.75
N ASP A 433 28.81 -3.10 2.21
CA ASP A 433 29.54 -4.35 2.42
C ASP A 433 30.94 -4.16 1.82
N GLN A 434 31.96 -4.31 2.67
CA GLN A 434 33.33 -4.18 2.23
C GLN A 434 33.83 -5.53 1.75
N ASP A 435 34.32 -5.59 0.52
CA ASP A 435 35.10 -6.72 0.07
C ASP A 435 36.33 -6.92 0.99
N SER A 436 37.01 -8.05 0.84
CA SER A 436 38.23 -8.35 1.64
C SER A 436 39.36 -7.30 1.52
N ASN A 437 39.24 -6.32 0.61
CA ASN A 437 40.17 -5.22 0.39
C ASN A 437 39.67 -3.86 0.94
N GLY A 438 38.47 -3.80 1.53
CA GLY A 438 37.89 -2.56 2.06
C GLY A 438 37.17 -1.70 1.03
N THR A 439 36.85 -2.24 -0.16
CA THR A 439 36.10 -1.55 -1.22
C THR A 439 34.61 -1.85 -1.04
N ILE A 440 33.74 -0.84 -1.22
CA ILE A 440 32.29 -1.06 -1.29
C ILE A 440 32.00 -2.06 -2.42
N ASP A 441 31.33 -3.16 -2.09
CA ASP A 441 31.21 -4.34 -2.94
C ASP A 441 30.41 -4.05 -4.24
N ASP A 442 29.33 -3.28 -4.15
CA ASP A 442 28.46 -2.93 -5.28
C ASP A 442 28.96 -1.74 -6.14
N GLY A 443 29.97 -1.02 -5.67
CA GLY A 443 30.54 0.15 -6.34
C GLY A 443 29.71 1.44 -6.24
N SER A 444 28.74 1.52 -5.32
CA SER A 444 28.01 2.75 -5.00
C SER A 444 28.93 3.86 -4.45
N ILE A 445 28.58 5.12 -4.71
CA ILE A 445 29.38 6.32 -4.39
C ILE A 445 28.72 7.25 -3.38
N ALA A 446 27.44 7.02 -3.04
CA ALA A 446 26.68 7.72 -2.00
C ALA A 446 25.42 6.92 -1.61
N GLN A 447 24.77 7.28 -0.51
CA GLN A 447 23.55 6.66 -0.01
C GLN A 447 22.61 7.69 0.58
N VAL A 448 21.30 7.44 0.49
CA VAL A 448 20.25 8.16 1.19
C VAL A 448 19.43 7.12 1.95
N ASN A 449 19.08 7.39 3.21
CA ASN A 449 18.30 6.47 4.04
C ASN A 449 16.78 6.55 3.72
N ALA A 450 16.46 6.51 2.43
CA ALA A 450 15.12 6.46 1.87
C ALA A 450 15.20 5.98 0.41
N SER A 451 14.05 5.67 -0.19
CA SER A 451 13.97 5.53 -1.65
C SER A 451 14.33 6.85 -2.33
N ALA A 452 15.24 6.79 -3.29
CA ALA A 452 15.75 7.95 -4.03
C ALA A 452 15.44 7.75 -5.52
N ASN A 453 14.75 8.72 -6.10
CA ASN A 453 14.09 8.57 -7.39
C ASN A 453 14.63 9.54 -8.45
N GLY A 454 13.91 10.61 -8.79
CA GLY A 454 14.33 11.52 -9.85
C GLY A 454 15.65 12.22 -9.58
N MET A 455 16.40 12.49 -10.63
CA MET A 455 17.74 13.06 -10.57
C MET A 455 17.95 14.11 -11.65
N THR A 456 18.69 15.18 -11.33
CA THR A 456 19.11 16.17 -12.34
C THR A 456 20.49 16.75 -12.05
N GLU A 457 21.17 17.24 -13.09
CA GLU A 457 22.41 18.02 -12.94
C GLU A 457 22.09 19.51 -12.87
N TYR A 458 22.64 20.19 -11.87
CA TYR A 458 22.55 21.64 -11.79
C TYR A 458 23.61 22.29 -12.70
N THR A 459 23.18 22.89 -13.82
CA THR A 459 24.09 23.41 -14.86
C THR A 459 24.26 24.93 -14.86
N ALA A 460 23.48 25.66 -14.07
CA ALA A 460 23.53 27.12 -14.03
C ALA A 460 24.77 27.66 -13.29
N SER A 461 25.15 28.89 -13.61
CA SER A 461 26.35 29.57 -13.09
C SER A 461 26.11 30.37 -11.81
N ASN A 462 24.90 30.29 -11.24
CA ASN A 462 24.55 30.86 -9.94
C ASN A 462 25.55 30.46 -8.85
N PHE A 463 25.61 31.23 -7.77
CA PHE A 463 26.52 30.99 -6.63
C PHE A 463 27.99 30.87 -7.06
N ALA A 464 28.40 31.67 -8.06
CA ALA A 464 29.75 31.64 -8.63
C ALA A 464 30.20 30.24 -9.14
N ASN A 465 29.26 29.45 -9.67
CA ASN A 465 29.43 28.07 -10.14
C ASN A 465 29.63 27.03 -9.03
N GLU A 466 29.38 27.34 -7.77
CA GLU A 466 29.58 26.37 -6.68
C GLU A 466 28.64 25.16 -6.77
N MET A 467 27.43 25.36 -7.33
CA MET A 467 26.50 24.27 -7.62
C MET A 467 26.69 23.62 -8.99
N LYS A 468 27.47 24.24 -9.89
CA LYS A 468 27.54 23.81 -11.29
C LYS A 468 28.21 22.44 -11.41
N GLY A 469 27.49 21.48 -11.99
CA GLY A 469 27.93 20.10 -12.15
C GLY A 469 27.65 19.20 -10.93
N ASN A 470 27.00 19.72 -9.89
CA ASN A 470 26.48 18.89 -8.80
C ASN A 470 25.17 18.22 -9.23
N LEU A 471 24.87 17.09 -8.62
CA LEU A 471 23.61 16.38 -8.84
C LEU A 471 22.62 16.70 -7.73
N LEU A 472 21.34 16.76 -8.09
CA LEU A 472 20.22 16.88 -7.17
C LEU A 472 19.36 15.62 -7.32
N THR A 473 18.94 15.03 -6.21
CA THR A 473 18.15 13.80 -6.18
C THR A 473 16.95 13.95 -5.27
N ALA A 474 15.75 13.66 -5.77
CA ALA A 474 14.53 13.61 -4.97
C ALA A 474 14.42 12.29 -4.20
N ALA A 475 14.03 12.35 -2.92
CA ALA A 475 13.93 11.19 -2.05
C ALA A 475 12.60 11.14 -1.28
N PHE A 476 12.17 9.93 -0.94
CA PHE A 476 10.87 9.62 -0.34
C PHE A 476 10.76 10.01 1.14
N ASP A 477 11.86 10.47 1.75
CA ASP A 477 11.88 11.12 3.07
C ASP A 477 11.44 12.59 3.01
N GLY A 478 10.87 13.05 1.90
CA GLY A 478 10.39 14.43 1.77
C GLY A 478 11.50 15.44 1.46
N LYS A 479 12.68 14.97 1.00
CA LYS A 479 13.85 15.84 0.78
C LYS A 479 14.41 15.72 -0.63
N VAL A 480 15.16 16.75 -1.03
CA VAL A 480 16.05 16.71 -2.20
C VAL A 480 17.49 16.84 -1.70
N TYR A 481 18.33 15.88 -2.08
CA TYR A 481 19.75 15.86 -1.70
C TYR A 481 20.64 16.43 -2.81
N ARG A 482 21.63 17.24 -2.41
CA ARG A 482 22.71 17.71 -3.28
C ARG A 482 23.93 16.82 -3.12
N GLN A 483 24.47 16.38 -4.25
CA GLN A 483 25.69 15.59 -4.35
C GLN A 483 26.81 16.41 -4.99
N VAL A 484 27.83 16.74 -4.19
CA VAL A 484 29.04 17.43 -4.67
C VAL A 484 30.03 16.40 -5.20
N LEU A 485 30.20 16.36 -6.52
CA LEU A 485 31.08 15.40 -7.16
C LEU A 485 32.55 15.80 -7.05
N SER A 486 33.43 14.79 -7.03
CA SER A 486 34.87 15.01 -7.20
C SER A 486 35.16 15.68 -8.56
N PRO A 487 36.32 16.32 -8.76
CA PRO A 487 36.72 16.81 -10.10
C PRO A 487 36.74 15.70 -11.17
N GLY A 488 36.99 14.46 -10.73
CA GLY A 488 36.94 13.25 -11.56
C GLY A 488 35.53 12.73 -11.80
N GLY A 489 34.51 13.25 -11.11
CA GLY A 489 33.10 12.86 -11.17
C GLY A 489 32.81 11.40 -10.79
N ASP A 490 33.76 10.71 -10.18
CA ASP A 490 33.71 9.28 -9.89
C ASP A 490 33.40 8.96 -8.42
N THR A 491 33.29 10.00 -7.59
CA THR A 491 33.03 9.91 -6.14
C THR A 491 32.23 11.13 -5.69
N VAL A 492 31.42 10.96 -4.64
CA VAL A 492 30.77 12.07 -3.93
C VAL A 492 31.69 12.55 -2.80
N THR A 493 31.93 13.85 -2.75
CA THR A 493 32.82 14.49 -1.76
C THR A 493 32.07 15.16 -0.63
N ALA A 494 30.80 15.52 -0.86
CA ALA A 494 29.87 16.00 0.16
C ALA A 494 28.43 15.72 -0.29
N GLN A 495 27.59 15.38 0.68
CA GLN A 495 26.14 15.20 0.51
C GLN A 495 25.43 16.03 1.58
N SER A 496 24.36 16.72 1.20
CA SER A 496 23.49 17.44 2.14
C SER A 496 22.06 17.48 1.61
N ALA A 497 21.07 17.53 2.51
CA ALA A 497 19.73 17.97 2.12
C ALA A 497 19.84 19.42 1.61
N GLN A 498 19.22 19.68 0.47
CA GLN A 498 19.24 20.98 -0.21
C GLN A 498 17.85 21.62 -0.20
N PHE A 499 16.80 20.80 -0.26
CA PHE A 499 15.40 21.23 -0.15
C PHE A 499 14.59 20.26 0.73
N SER A 500 13.60 20.78 1.45
CA SER A 500 12.73 20.04 2.39
C SER A 500 11.33 20.69 2.51
N ALA A 501 10.50 20.15 3.41
CA ALA A 501 9.15 20.62 3.72
C ALA A 501 8.21 20.65 2.50
N PHE A 502 8.29 19.65 1.61
CA PHE A 502 7.42 19.58 0.42
C PHE A 502 5.93 19.34 0.77
N GLY A 503 5.62 18.99 2.01
CA GLY A 503 4.31 18.53 2.48
C GLY A 503 3.96 17.10 2.03
N SER A 504 4.77 16.49 1.16
CA SER A 504 4.67 15.07 0.76
C SER A 504 5.97 14.64 0.05
N GLN A 505 5.98 13.49 -0.64
CA GLN A 505 7.20 12.91 -1.21
C GLN A 505 7.54 13.48 -2.60
N PRO A 506 8.67 14.20 -2.78
CA PRO A 506 9.13 14.57 -4.12
C PRO A 506 9.55 13.31 -4.89
N LEU A 507 9.03 13.15 -6.11
CA LEU A 507 9.25 11.95 -6.92
C LEU A 507 10.23 12.20 -8.09
N ASP A 508 10.12 13.36 -8.74
CA ASP A 508 11.03 13.75 -9.83
C ASP A 508 11.46 15.22 -9.74
N ILE A 509 12.61 15.55 -10.35
CA ILE A 509 13.27 16.86 -10.26
C ILE A 509 13.92 17.29 -11.58
N THR A 510 13.85 18.58 -11.90
CA THR A 510 14.53 19.17 -13.06
C THR A 510 15.11 20.56 -12.74
N ALA A 511 16.24 20.91 -13.36
CA ALA A 511 16.90 22.20 -13.16
C ALA A 511 17.11 22.95 -14.49
N GLN A 512 17.01 24.28 -14.46
CA GLN A 512 17.19 25.15 -15.63
C GLN A 512 18.60 25.75 -15.69
N GLY A 513 19.25 25.67 -16.85
CA GLY A 513 20.56 26.28 -17.08
C GLY A 513 20.53 27.78 -17.37
N ASP A 514 21.71 28.39 -17.54
CA ASP A 514 21.91 29.85 -17.71
C ASP A 514 21.12 30.49 -18.87
N LEU A 515 20.81 29.71 -19.91
CA LEU A 515 20.20 30.19 -21.15
C LEU A 515 18.69 29.91 -21.24
N ASN A 516 18.12 29.29 -20.22
CA ASN A 516 16.72 28.92 -20.21
C ASN A 516 15.85 30.10 -19.72
N ILE A 517 14.53 29.94 -19.78
CA ILE A 517 13.59 31.04 -19.45
C ILE A 517 13.58 31.41 -17.97
N PHE A 518 13.94 30.47 -17.08
CA PHE A 518 14.06 30.68 -15.64
C PHE A 518 15.44 30.19 -15.14
N PRO A 519 16.53 30.91 -15.46
CA PRO A 519 17.90 30.45 -15.19
C PRO A 519 18.13 30.09 -13.72
N GLY A 520 18.71 28.92 -13.48
CA GLY A 520 19.07 28.42 -12.14
C GLY A 520 17.92 27.91 -11.29
N THR A 521 16.67 28.01 -11.76
CA THR A 521 15.54 27.46 -11.00
C THR A 521 15.54 25.94 -11.00
N VAL A 522 15.09 25.35 -9.90
CA VAL A 522 14.87 23.91 -9.73
C VAL A 522 13.37 23.66 -9.53
N TRP A 523 12.87 22.58 -10.10
CA TRP A 523 11.44 22.25 -10.11
C TRP A 523 11.29 20.79 -9.70
N ALA A 524 10.39 20.51 -8.77
CA ALA A 524 10.14 19.15 -8.30
C ALA A 524 8.65 18.82 -8.42
N ALA A 525 8.35 17.60 -8.87
CA ALA A 525 7.01 17.03 -8.81
C ALA A 525 6.83 16.28 -7.50
N THR A 526 5.80 16.62 -6.75
CA THR A 526 5.51 16.00 -5.46
C THR A 526 4.38 14.99 -5.63
N TYR A 527 4.69 13.71 -5.43
CA TYR A 527 3.71 12.63 -5.40
C TYR A 527 2.85 12.76 -4.13
N GLY A 528 1.55 12.48 -4.21
CA GLY A 528 0.61 12.63 -3.09
C GLY A 528 0.11 14.05 -2.85
N ALA A 529 0.97 15.07 -2.92
CA ALA A 529 0.56 16.49 -2.81
C ALA A 529 0.01 17.08 -4.12
N ASP A 530 0.10 16.33 -5.23
CA ASP A 530 -0.46 16.70 -6.54
C ASP A 530 -0.02 18.08 -7.06
N ASN A 531 1.22 18.48 -6.78
CA ASN A 531 1.71 19.83 -7.07
C ASN A 531 3.13 19.86 -7.68
N ILE A 532 3.54 21.08 -8.08
CA ILE A 532 4.91 21.38 -8.50
C ILE A 532 5.50 22.46 -7.57
N THR A 533 6.62 22.13 -6.93
CA THR A 533 7.38 23.04 -6.09
C THR A 533 8.58 23.59 -6.86
N ILE A 534 8.86 24.88 -6.70
CA ILE A 534 9.86 25.64 -7.45
C ILE A 534 10.86 26.25 -6.46
N PHE A 535 12.15 26.15 -6.77
CA PHE A 535 13.22 26.75 -6.00
C PHE A 535 13.95 27.78 -6.87
N ASP A 536 13.84 29.06 -6.49
CA ASP A 536 14.44 30.20 -7.19
C ASP A 536 15.77 30.58 -6.55
N PRO A 537 16.88 30.66 -7.28
CA PRO A 537 18.20 30.88 -6.66
C PRO A 537 18.36 32.32 -6.12
N THR A 538 18.91 32.46 -4.92
CA THR A 538 19.07 33.75 -4.21
C THR A 538 20.53 34.24 -4.15
N ASP A 539 21.19 34.33 -5.31
CA ASP A 539 22.62 34.65 -5.48
C ASP A 539 23.12 35.98 -4.89
N LEU A 540 22.21 36.86 -4.47
CA LEU A 540 22.49 38.25 -4.11
C LEU A 540 22.36 38.51 -2.61
N ILE A 541 21.93 37.52 -1.83
CA ILE A 541 21.79 37.65 -0.38
C ILE A 541 23.17 37.46 0.27
N GLU A 542 23.57 38.42 1.11
CA GLU A 542 24.66 38.22 2.07
C GLU A 542 24.01 37.67 3.34
N CYS A 543 24.25 36.39 3.62
CA CYS A 543 23.74 35.70 4.80
C CYS A 543 24.92 35.22 5.65
N ALA A 544 24.86 35.47 6.95
CA ALA A 544 25.86 35.03 7.91
C ALA A 544 25.56 33.64 8.49
N GLY A 545 24.30 33.22 8.49
CA GLY A 545 23.83 31.98 9.11
C GLY A 545 24.05 32.03 10.62
N THR A 546 23.76 33.17 11.24
CA THR A 546 24.01 33.35 12.68
C THR A 546 22.87 32.73 13.48
N ASP A 547 23.20 31.83 14.39
CA ASP A 547 22.30 31.27 15.41
C ASP A 547 21.74 32.38 16.32
N ASP A 548 20.52 32.84 16.02
CA ASP A 548 19.82 33.94 16.69
C ASP A 548 18.30 33.85 16.45
N PRO A 549 17.46 33.70 17.50
CA PRO A 549 16.00 33.60 17.39
C PRO A 549 15.30 34.94 17.06
N GLY A 550 16.08 35.99 16.79
CA GLY A 550 15.58 37.28 16.31
C GLY A 550 15.94 37.57 14.85
N LEU A 551 16.56 36.62 14.14
CA LEU A 551 16.98 36.74 12.75
C LEU A 551 16.28 35.67 11.90
N ASP A 552 15.81 36.11 10.74
CA ASP A 552 15.36 35.30 9.61
C ASP A 552 16.07 35.94 8.40
N GLU A 553 17.18 35.33 7.95
CA GLU A 553 18.06 35.93 6.94
C GLU A 553 17.63 35.63 5.49
N ASP A 554 16.82 34.59 5.26
CA ASP A 554 16.33 34.19 3.94
C ASP A 554 14.84 34.51 3.69
N PHE A 555 14.16 35.05 4.69
CA PHE A 555 12.79 35.56 4.66
C PHE A 555 11.74 34.47 4.42
N ASP A 556 11.98 33.29 4.96
CA ASP A 556 11.09 32.15 4.85
C ASP A 556 10.16 31.96 6.06
N LEU A 557 10.31 32.85 7.06
CA LEU A 557 9.56 32.99 8.31
C LEU A 557 10.02 32.11 9.47
N PHE A 558 10.89 31.13 9.23
CA PHE A 558 11.57 30.43 10.31
C PHE A 558 12.74 31.30 10.80
N ASP A 559 12.98 31.29 12.10
CA ASP A 559 14.15 31.97 12.63
C ASP A 559 15.41 31.10 12.50
N ASN A 560 16.56 31.76 12.37
CA ASN A 560 17.83 31.08 12.16
C ASN A 560 18.18 30.08 13.28
N ALA A 561 17.73 30.31 14.52
CA ALA A 561 18.01 29.40 15.63
C ALA A 561 17.19 28.12 15.49
N ASP A 562 15.90 28.27 15.17
CA ASP A 562 15.00 27.16 14.88
C ASP A 562 15.51 26.32 13.69
N GLU A 563 15.91 26.99 12.62
CA GLU A 563 16.48 26.31 11.47
C GLU A 563 17.76 25.53 11.80
N ILE A 564 18.65 26.10 12.62
CA ILE A 564 19.90 25.45 13.04
C ILE A 564 19.64 24.24 13.93
N ASP A 565 18.66 24.32 14.84
CA ASP A 565 18.26 23.20 15.69
C ASP A 565 17.71 22.03 14.84
N ASN A 566 16.99 22.35 13.76
CA ASN A 566 16.50 21.37 12.78
C ASN A 566 17.56 20.91 11.76
N GLY A 567 18.77 21.47 11.79
CA GLY A 567 19.83 21.18 10.82
C GLY A 567 19.52 21.66 9.40
N THR A 568 18.62 22.63 9.29
CA THR A 568 18.25 23.32 8.07
C THR A 568 19.18 24.51 7.79
N ASN A 569 19.01 25.22 6.66
CA ASN A 569 20.02 26.19 6.19
C ASN A 569 19.46 27.61 6.25
N PRO A 570 19.89 28.45 7.22
CA PRO A 570 19.34 29.79 7.44
C PRO A 570 19.58 30.85 6.37
N CYS A 571 20.12 30.41 5.25
CA CYS A 571 20.40 31.23 4.09
C CYS A 571 19.64 30.73 2.87
N SER A 572 18.65 29.85 3.03
CA SER A 572 17.96 29.14 1.98
C SER A 572 16.54 28.73 2.38
N GLY A 573 15.55 29.58 2.11
CA GLY A 573 14.12 29.28 2.33
C GLY A 573 13.54 28.12 1.51
N GLY A 574 14.36 27.42 0.74
CA GLY A 574 14.09 26.12 0.13
C GLY A 574 14.33 24.93 1.07
N HIS A 575 15.05 25.12 2.16
CA HIS A 575 15.45 24.10 3.13
C HIS A 575 14.88 24.49 4.49
N GLN A 576 13.62 24.14 4.68
CA GLN A 576 12.80 24.51 5.85
C GLN A 576 12.72 23.37 6.86
N PRO A 577 12.53 23.66 8.16
CA PRO A 577 12.08 22.69 9.15
C PRO A 577 10.76 22.03 8.74
N ASP A 578 10.47 20.89 9.36
CA ASP A 578 9.11 20.33 9.32
C ASP A 578 8.23 21.20 10.25
N ASP A 579 7.02 21.50 9.81
CA ASP A 579 6.06 22.42 10.44
C ASP A 579 4.65 21.96 10.03
N ASN A 580 4.01 21.22 10.93
CA ASN A 580 2.79 20.50 10.63
C ASN A 580 1.54 21.40 10.62
N ASP A 581 1.54 22.51 11.38
CA ASP A 581 0.41 23.43 11.45
C ASP A 581 0.57 24.72 10.62
N GLY A 582 1.78 24.99 10.13
CA GLY A 582 2.11 26.09 9.26
C GLY A 582 2.22 27.44 9.97
N ASP A 583 2.50 27.47 11.27
CA ASP A 583 2.65 28.70 12.05
C ASP A 583 4.08 29.29 12.08
N PHE A 584 5.03 28.56 11.48
CA PHE A 584 6.45 28.88 11.34
C PHE A 584 7.27 28.77 12.63
N ASP A 585 6.80 28.01 13.62
CA ASP A 585 7.61 27.34 14.64
C ASP A 585 7.74 25.87 14.22
N SER A 586 8.95 25.32 14.20
CA SER A 586 9.11 23.93 13.73
C SER A 586 8.52 22.92 14.70
N ASP A 587 8.17 21.74 14.20
CA ASP A 587 7.73 20.59 15.03
C ASP A 587 8.72 20.24 16.18
N LEU A 588 9.99 20.63 16.04
CA LEU A 588 11.01 20.39 17.07
C LEU A 588 10.96 21.40 18.23
N ASN A 589 10.55 22.64 17.95
CA ASN A 589 10.61 23.77 18.87
C ASN A 589 9.23 24.31 19.28
N ASP A 590 8.19 23.93 18.55
CA ASP A 590 6.81 24.06 18.96
C ASP A 590 6.46 23.01 20.05
N LEU A 591 5.42 23.30 20.82
CA LEU A 591 4.89 22.43 21.86
C LEU A 591 3.44 22.00 21.57
N ASP A 592 2.88 22.38 20.42
CA ASP A 592 1.49 22.21 19.99
C ASP A 592 1.39 22.14 18.45
N ASP A 593 1.96 21.07 17.85
CA ASP A 593 2.22 20.91 16.40
C ASP A 593 0.97 20.85 15.49
N ASP A 594 -0.23 20.95 16.06
CA ASP A 594 -1.49 21.07 15.32
C ASP A 594 -2.33 22.30 15.70
N ASN A 595 -1.82 23.11 16.64
CA ASN A 595 -2.38 24.36 17.13
C ASN A 595 -3.81 24.22 17.69
N ASP A 596 -4.13 23.08 18.30
CA ASP A 596 -5.44 22.78 18.89
C ASP A 596 -5.57 23.20 20.37
N LEU A 597 -4.49 23.73 20.95
CA LEU A 597 -4.32 24.14 22.35
C LEU A 597 -4.07 22.98 23.33
N VAL A 598 -3.71 21.80 22.85
CA VAL A 598 -3.31 20.62 23.62
C VAL A 598 -1.86 20.28 23.31
N LEU A 599 -0.99 20.51 24.29
CA LEU A 599 0.45 20.28 24.09
C LEU A 599 0.78 18.82 23.73
N ASP A 600 1.76 18.60 22.85
CA ASP A 600 2.11 17.29 22.25
C ASP A 600 2.36 16.18 23.27
N LEU A 601 2.94 16.55 24.42
CA LEU A 601 3.22 15.63 25.53
C LEU A 601 1.95 14.97 26.09
N THR A 602 0.81 15.62 25.89
CA THR A 602 -0.50 15.19 26.40
C THR A 602 -1.54 14.98 25.31
N ASP A 603 -1.27 15.42 24.09
CA ASP A 603 -2.18 15.21 22.99
C ASP A 603 -2.04 13.81 22.38
N ALA A 604 -3.17 13.15 22.14
CA ALA A 604 -3.18 11.81 21.56
C ALA A 604 -2.97 11.82 20.05
N PHE A 605 -3.19 12.95 19.39
CA PHE A 605 -3.28 13.07 17.95
C PHE A 605 -2.47 14.28 17.49
N GLN A 606 -1.17 14.31 17.83
CA GLN A 606 -0.28 15.48 17.82
C GLN A 606 -0.22 16.28 16.51
N ILE A 607 -0.73 15.73 15.42
CA ILE A 607 -0.77 16.38 14.10
C ILE A 607 -2.18 16.49 13.52
N ASP A 608 -3.23 16.37 14.33
CA ASP A 608 -4.64 16.40 13.94
C ASP A 608 -5.48 17.30 14.84
N ASN A 609 -5.58 18.56 14.41
CA ASN A 609 -6.33 19.61 15.12
C ASN A 609 -7.82 19.35 15.29
N MET A 610 -8.37 18.30 14.67
CA MET A 610 -9.74 17.85 14.89
C MET A 610 -9.84 16.83 16.03
N ASN A 611 -8.75 16.49 16.70
CA ASN A 611 -8.69 15.54 17.80
C ASN A 611 -9.29 14.17 17.45
N GLY A 612 -9.04 13.66 16.24
CA GLY A 612 -9.33 12.27 15.90
C GLY A 612 -10.80 12.00 15.54
N THR A 613 -11.31 12.63 14.48
CA THR A 613 -12.75 12.59 14.13
C THR A 613 -13.11 11.65 12.97
N VAL A 614 -12.32 10.60 12.74
CA VAL A 614 -12.61 9.65 11.65
C VAL A 614 -13.89 8.87 11.95
N GLY A 615 -14.89 8.96 11.06
CA GLY A 615 -16.15 8.27 11.20
C GLY A 615 -16.08 6.76 10.88
N ILE A 616 -17.04 5.98 11.38
CA ILE A 616 -17.20 4.56 11.06
C ILE A 616 -18.29 4.37 9.97
N PRO A 617 -18.04 3.61 8.88
CA PRO A 617 -16.87 2.76 8.65
C PRO A 617 -15.67 3.52 8.06
N PHE A 618 -14.48 2.98 8.30
CA PHE A 618 -13.22 3.43 7.69
C PHE A 618 -12.32 2.23 7.38
N GLU A 619 -11.39 2.41 6.44
CA GLU A 619 -10.35 1.44 6.09
C GLU A 619 -9.09 2.19 5.65
N TYR A 620 -7.98 1.91 6.32
CA TYR A 620 -6.63 2.33 5.99
C TYR A 620 -5.84 1.09 5.56
N PRO A 621 -5.74 0.83 4.26
CA PRO A 621 -4.95 -0.28 3.72
C PRO A 621 -3.44 0.01 3.71
N PHE A 622 -2.99 1.05 4.43
CA PHE A 622 -1.60 1.52 4.51
C PHE A 622 -0.86 1.74 3.19
N TYR A 623 -1.55 1.92 2.07
CA TYR A 623 -0.97 2.56 0.90
C TYR A 623 -0.78 4.05 1.20
N ASN A 624 0.37 4.62 0.82
CA ASN A 624 0.56 6.06 1.00
C ASN A 624 -0.56 6.79 0.25
N ASN A 625 -1.25 7.67 0.96
CA ASN A 625 -2.33 8.53 0.46
C ASN A 625 -3.59 7.78 -0.03
N ASP A 626 -3.83 6.54 0.41
CA ASP A 626 -5.07 5.80 0.14
C ASP A 626 -5.64 5.14 1.42
N PRO A 627 -6.68 5.71 2.04
CA PRO A 627 -7.24 7.05 1.81
C PRO A 627 -6.38 8.20 2.40
N GLY A 628 -5.16 7.89 2.86
CA GLY A 628 -4.48 8.57 3.97
C GLY A 628 -4.09 10.05 3.83
N THR A 629 -3.97 10.70 4.99
CA THR A 629 -3.09 11.85 5.38
C THR A 629 -2.74 11.68 6.87
N GLY A 630 -1.68 12.33 7.37
CA GLY A 630 -1.01 12.03 8.65
C GLY A 630 0.38 11.40 8.43
N PHE A 631 1.01 10.83 9.47
CA PHE A 631 2.37 10.28 9.38
C PHE A 631 2.54 9.32 8.21
N PHE A 632 3.56 9.61 7.39
CA PHE A 632 3.94 8.85 6.19
C PHE A 632 2.81 8.68 5.16
N GLY A 633 1.74 9.48 5.23
CA GLY A 633 0.56 9.35 4.37
C GLY A 633 -0.29 8.12 4.68
N LEU A 634 -0.16 7.53 5.88
CA LEU A 634 -0.83 6.26 6.25
C LEU A 634 -2.10 6.42 7.08
N GLY A 635 -2.46 7.64 7.50
CA GLY A 635 -3.64 7.88 8.34
C GLY A 635 -3.36 8.00 9.84
N PHE A 636 -2.13 7.75 10.29
CA PHE A 636 -1.77 7.94 11.69
C PHE A 636 -1.61 9.42 12.00
N THR A 637 -2.20 9.86 13.11
CA THR A 637 -2.15 11.27 13.53
C THR A 637 -1.47 11.44 14.88
N GLY A 638 -0.99 10.36 15.50
CA GLY A 638 -0.26 10.46 16.74
C GLY A 638 0.47 9.21 17.19
N LEU A 639 1.17 9.32 18.32
CA LEU A 639 1.73 8.20 19.08
C LEU A 639 1.17 8.16 20.51
N MET A 640 1.13 6.97 21.11
CA MET A 640 0.70 6.82 22.50
C MET A 640 1.55 7.69 23.44
N THR A 641 0.95 8.72 24.05
CA THR A 641 1.68 9.66 24.91
C THR A 641 2.09 9.05 26.24
N ASN A 642 3.25 9.44 26.72
CA ASN A 642 3.73 9.09 28.07
C ASN A 642 3.83 10.29 29.02
N GLY A 643 3.45 11.50 28.57
CA GLY A 643 3.51 12.72 29.38
C GLY A 643 4.90 13.28 29.64
N VAL A 644 5.95 12.73 29.00
CA VAL A 644 7.35 13.06 29.30
C VAL A 644 8.19 13.27 28.04
N ASN A 645 8.02 12.43 27.04
CA ASN A 645 8.76 12.47 25.80
C ASN A 645 7.90 13.03 24.68
N ASP A 646 8.53 13.83 23.84
CA ASP A 646 7.94 14.28 22.60
C ASP A 646 7.79 13.13 21.58
N TYR A 647 6.75 13.16 20.75
CA TYR A 647 6.41 12.08 19.81
C TYR A 647 7.48 11.87 18.74
N LEU A 648 8.21 12.92 18.33
CA LEU A 648 9.33 12.85 17.38
C LEU A 648 10.47 11.94 17.90
N THR A 649 10.55 11.76 19.22
CA THR A 649 11.56 10.89 19.87
C THR A 649 11.05 9.49 20.20
N MET A 650 9.77 9.20 19.95
CA MET A 650 9.12 7.92 20.27
C MET A 650 9.22 6.87 19.16
N TYR A 651 9.82 7.22 18.03
CA TYR A 651 10.14 6.30 16.94
C TYR A 651 11.49 6.68 16.31
N THR A 652 11.97 5.85 15.40
CA THR A 652 13.17 6.14 14.62
C THR A 652 12.81 6.01 13.15
N PRO A 653 12.77 7.10 12.36
CA PRO A 653 12.32 7.07 10.97
C PRO A 653 13.02 6.00 10.12
N SER A 654 14.34 5.85 10.28
CA SER A 654 15.14 4.84 9.55
C SER A 654 14.88 3.39 9.94
N ASN A 655 14.04 3.14 10.96
CA ASN A 655 13.62 1.80 11.38
C ASN A 655 12.18 1.49 10.93
N LEU A 656 11.61 2.31 10.06
CA LEU A 656 10.24 2.17 9.57
C LEU A 656 10.25 1.95 8.06
N THR A 657 9.43 0.99 7.62
CA THR A 657 9.01 0.88 6.23
C THR A 657 7.52 1.19 6.20
N ALA A 658 7.18 2.41 5.75
CA ALA A 658 5.83 2.96 5.82
C ALA A 658 5.20 3.12 4.42
N GLY A 659 4.24 2.25 4.14
CA GLY A 659 3.48 2.18 2.91
C GLY A 659 4.22 1.52 1.76
N GLY A 660 4.53 2.33 0.76
CA GLY A 660 5.03 1.91 -0.53
C GLY A 660 3.99 1.19 -1.36
N ALA A 661 4.49 0.54 -2.40
CA ALA A 661 3.72 -0.15 -3.39
C ALA A 661 2.83 -1.29 -2.85
N VAL A 662 3.08 -1.79 -1.65
CA VAL A 662 2.36 -2.93 -1.04
C VAL A 662 1.33 -2.53 0.01
N GLY A 663 1.37 -1.28 0.47
CA GLY A 663 0.40 -0.79 1.44
C GLY A 663 0.57 -1.46 2.80
N LYS A 664 1.72 -1.28 3.44
CA LYS A 664 1.99 -1.88 4.75
C LYS A 664 2.66 -0.91 5.69
N PHE A 665 2.41 -1.08 6.97
CA PHE A 665 3.20 -0.42 7.99
C PHE A 665 4.12 -1.45 8.66
N THR A 666 5.43 -1.20 8.66
CA THR A 666 6.41 -2.07 9.27
C THR A 666 7.36 -1.31 10.17
N VAL A 667 7.55 -1.82 11.39
CA VAL A 667 8.66 -1.44 12.26
C VAL A 667 9.75 -2.49 12.05
N ASP A 668 10.79 -2.15 11.29
CA ASP A 668 11.87 -3.06 10.91
C ASP A 668 12.65 -3.57 12.13
N PHE A 669 12.92 -2.65 13.07
CA PHE A 669 13.62 -2.93 14.33
C PHE A 669 12.87 -2.33 15.51
N THR A 670 12.07 -3.16 16.18
CA THR A 670 11.33 -2.75 17.39
C THR A 670 12.27 -2.33 18.53
N THR A 671 11.93 -1.24 19.20
CA THR A 671 12.65 -0.76 20.38
C THR A 671 12.18 -1.48 21.65
N ALA A 672 12.90 -1.28 22.75
CA ALA A 672 12.49 -1.78 24.06
C ALA A 672 11.53 -0.79 24.72
N GLY A 673 10.60 -1.29 25.55
CA GLY A 673 9.61 -0.47 26.24
C GLY A 673 8.33 -1.25 26.56
N ASP A 674 7.49 -0.71 27.42
CA ASP A 674 6.12 -1.22 27.63
C ASP A 674 5.25 -0.07 28.15
N ALA A 675 4.00 -0.04 27.70
CA ALA A 675 2.97 0.87 28.20
C ALA A 675 2.38 0.36 29.52
N THR A 676 2.56 -0.93 29.84
CA THR A 676 1.92 -1.52 31.03
C THR A 676 2.56 -1.02 32.33
N GLY A 677 1.75 -0.42 33.19
CA GLY A 677 2.11 0.12 34.49
C GLY A 677 2.82 1.46 34.40
N ALA A 678 3.07 2.07 35.56
CA ALA A 678 3.56 3.46 35.70
C ALA A 678 4.95 3.80 35.10
N ALA A 679 5.57 2.90 34.34
CA ALA A 679 6.82 3.19 33.63
C ALA A 679 6.58 3.97 32.33
N ASN A 680 5.48 3.69 31.60
CA ASN A 680 5.07 4.38 30.37
C ASN A 680 6.25 4.64 29.41
N THR A 681 6.88 3.56 28.98
CA THR A 681 8.10 3.59 28.14
C THR A 681 7.88 3.05 26.73
N GLN A 682 6.63 2.84 26.33
CA GLN A 682 6.31 2.34 25.00
C GLN A 682 6.75 3.34 23.93
N GLN A 683 7.29 2.80 22.85
CA GLN A 683 7.69 3.49 21.63
C GLN A 683 7.09 2.74 20.43
N ASN A 684 7.07 3.31 19.23
CA ASN A 684 6.46 2.67 18.04
C ASN A 684 4.99 2.23 18.26
N ALA A 685 4.21 3.05 18.94
CA ALA A 685 2.77 2.84 19.16
C ALA A 685 1.98 3.94 18.45
N PHE A 686 1.80 3.76 17.13
CA PHE A 686 1.15 4.74 16.24
C PHE A 686 -0.37 4.60 16.33
N GLN A 687 -1.07 5.74 16.35
CA GLN A 687 -2.51 5.79 16.53
C GLN A 687 -3.19 6.87 15.68
N MET A 688 -4.50 6.72 15.55
CA MET A 688 -5.44 7.67 14.95
C MET A 688 -6.70 7.71 15.82
N GLY A 689 -7.53 8.73 15.67
CA GLY A 689 -8.77 8.82 16.43
C GLY A 689 -10.02 8.47 15.62
N VAL A 690 -11.01 7.93 16.31
CA VAL A 690 -12.30 7.55 15.75
C VAL A 690 -13.42 8.30 16.46
N ASP A 691 -14.33 8.93 15.71
CA ASP A 691 -15.47 9.70 16.21
C ASP A 691 -16.56 8.78 16.79
N VAL A 692 -16.40 8.41 18.07
CA VAL A 692 -17.33 7.56 18.81
C VAL A 692 -17.51 8.01 20.25
N ASP A 693 -18.74 7.90 20.75
CA ASP A 693 -19.10 8.18 22.14
C ASP A 693 -20.02 7.09 22.72
N GLN A 694 -20.52 7.30 23.95
CA GLN A 694 -21.50 6.41 24.59
C GLN A 694 -22.84 6.25 23.81
N ASN A 695 -23.14 7.14 22.87
CA ASN A 695 -24.35 7.11 22.04
C ASN A 695 -24.12 6.42 20.68
N SER A 696 -22.87 6.21 20.28
CA SER A 696 -22.53 5.48 19.05
C SER A 696 -23.10 4.06 19.07
N ALA A 697 -23.47 3.54 17.91
CA ALA A 697 -23.91 2.15 17.80
C ALA A 697 -22.72 1.19 18.02
N PRO A 698 -22.97 -0.06 18.51
CA PRO A 698 -21.89 -1.02 18.72
C PRO A 698 -21.11 -1.33 17.43
N PHE A 699 -19.79 -1.21 17.52
CA PHE A 699 -18.88 -1.29 16.39
C PHE A 699 -17.71 -2.25 16.66
N TYR A 700 -16.86 -2.45 15.66
CA TYR A 700 -15.59 -3.14 15.79
C TYR A 700 -14.47 -2.34 15.16
N VAL A 701 -13.26 -2.60 15.63
CA VAL A 701 -12.00 -2.16 15.03
C VAL A 701 -11.12 -3.38 14.80
N GLU A 702 -10.34 -3.36 13.73
CA GLU A 702 -9.58 -4.52 13.27
C GLU A 702 -8.26 -4.13 12.62
N THR A 703 -7.26 -4.99 12.81
CA THR A 703 -6.02 -5.00 12.04
C THR A 703 -5.62 -6.43 11.67
N GLN A 704 -4.70 -6.57 10.72
CA GLN A 704 -4.04 -7.83 10.43
C GLN A 704 -2.53 -7.68 10.61
N LEU A 705 -1.96 -8.60 11.38
CA LEU A 705 -0.52 -8.83 11.48
C LEU A 705 -0.10 -9.75 10.34
N ASP A 706 1.06 -9.51 9.76
CA ASP A 706 1.60 -10.36 8.70
C ASP A 706 2.91 -11.06 9.09
N ALA A 707 3.08 -12.27 8.56
CA ALA A 707 4.30 -13.03 8.76
C ALA A 707 5.48 -12.40 7.99
N PRO A 708 6.72 -12.48 8.52
CA PRO A 708 7.10 -13.16 9.77
C PRO A 708 6.83 -12.34 11.04
N PHE A 709 6.23 -12.95 12.07
CA PHE A 709 5.79 -12.23 13.27
C PHE A 709 6.90 -11.88 14.30
N PHE A 710 8.11 -12.43 14.21
CA PHE A 710 9.17 -12.16 15.20
C PHE A 710 10.60 -12.17 14.62
N SER A 711 10.76 -12.07 13.29
CA SER A 711 11.98 -12.20 12.46
C SER A 711 12.89 -13.43 12.70
N THR A 712 12.96 -13.96 13.92
CA THR A 712 13.66 -15.17 14.37
C THR A 712 12.76 -15.98 15.32
N MET A 713 13.34 -16.90 16.11
CA MET A 713 12.59 -17.62 17.14
C MET A 713 12.02 -16.63 18.18
N PRO A 714 10.69 -16.61 18.40
CA PRO A 714 10.07 -15.62 19.28
C PRO A 714 10.59 -15.69 20.72
N THR A 715 10.97 -14.54 21.28
CA THR A 715 11.56 -14.44 22.62
C THR A 715 10.56 -13.78 23.59
N ASN A 716 10.29 -14.44 24.72
CA ASN A 716 9.36 -13.91 25.73
C ASN A 716 9.73 -12.47 26.13
N GLY A 717 8.74 -11.58 26.09
CA GLY A 717 8.91 -10.14 26.29
C GLY A 717 8.67 -9.32 25.03
N GLN A 718 8.74 -9.93 23.85
CA GLN A 718 8.31 -9.30 22.59
C GLN A 718 6.78 -9.26 22.49
N LEU A 719 6.24 -8.28 21.77
CA LEU A 719 4.81 -8.18 21.43
C LEU A 719 4.59 -7.39 20.13
N GLN A 720 3.56 -7.75 19.38
CA GLN A 720 2.99 -6.91 18.32
C GLN A 720 1.46 -7.06 18.30
N GLY A 721 0.72 -5.99 18.01
CA GLY A 721 -0.74 -6.01 18.09
C GLY A 721 -1.41 -4.68 17.80
N MET A 722 -2.56 -4.47 18.43
CA MET A 722 -3.36 -3.24 18.35
C MET A 722 -3.77 -2.73 19.73
N THR A 723 -4.10 -1.44 19.79
CA THR A 723 -4.61 -0.76 20.99
C THR A 723 -5.87 0.03 20.69
N ILE A 724 -6.74 0.16 21.70
CA ILE A 724 -7.73 1.23 21.78
C ILE A 724 -7.62 1.93 23.14
N GLY A 725 -7.91 3.22 23.23
CA GLY A 725 -7.87 3.89 24.52
C GLY A 725 -8.10 5.40 24.49
N THR A 726 -7.59 6.09 25.52
CA THR A 726 -7.53 7.56 25.61
C THR A 726 -6.44 8.17 24.75
N GLY A 727 -5.53 7.33 24.23
CA GLY A 727 -4.36 7.72 23.45
C GLY A 727 -3.10 7.92 24.28
N ASP A 728 -3.18 7.75 25.59
CA ASP A 728 -2.02 7.72 26.49
C ASP A 728 -1.62 6.28 26.84
N GLN A 729 -0.45 6.12 27.45
CA GLN A 729 0.07 4.84 27.93
C GLN A 729 -0.56 4.39 29.27
N SER A 730 -1.39 5.21 29.92
CA SER A 730 -1.97 4.95 31.24
C SER A 730 -3.34 4.27 31.19
N THR A 731 -4.11 4.44 30.12
CA THR A 731 -5.48 3.89 29.99
C THR A 731 -5.76 3.35 28.58
N PHE A 732 -5.63 2.03 28.42
CA PHE A 732 -5.76 1.36 27.13
C PHE A 732 -6.26 -0.09 27.24
N VAL A 733 -6.84 -0.60 26.16
CA VAL A 733 -6.95 -2.04 25.87
C VAL A 733 -5.92 -2.41 24.81
N ARG A 734 -5.13 -3.45 25.06
CA ARG A 734 -4.18 -4.05 24.12
C ARG A 734 -4.57 -5.48 23.79
N LEU A 735 -4.64 -5.79 22.50
CA LEU A 735 -4.77 -7.13 21.95
C LEU A 735 -3.50 -7.44 21.14
N ALA A 736 -2.66 -8.35 21.63
CA ALA A 736 -1.34 -8.57 21.04
C ALA A 736 -0.98 -10.06 20.92
N LEU A 737 -0.24 -10.37 19.85
CA LEU A 737 0.51 -11.60 19.72
C LEU A 737 1.79 -11.49 20.54
N VAL A 738 2.03 -12.48 21.41
CA VAL A 738 3.20 -12.55 22.28
C VAL A 738 3.84 -13.94 22.23
N PRO A 739 5.15 -14.07 22.46
CA PRO A 739 5.78 -15.36 22.62
C PRO A 739 5.34 -16.05 23.92
N ASN A 740 5.09 -17.36 23.86
CA ASN A 740 4.81 -18.21 25.02
C ASN A 740 5.69 -19.45 24.98
N GLY A 741 6.96 -19.28 25.36
CA GLY A 741 7.95 -20.36 25.23
C GLY A 741 8.22 -20.74 23.76
N GLY A 742 8.07 -19.79 22.85
CA GLY A 742 8.28 -19.95 21.40
C GLY A 742 7.06 -20.39 20.59
N ALA A 743 5.93 -20.77 21.21
CA ALA A 743 4.74 -21.28 20.50
C ALA A 743 3.73 -20.20 20.04
N GLY A 744 3.90 -18.96 20.50
CA GLY A 744 2.93 -17.87 20.32
C GLY A 744 1.69 -18.00 21.22
N ALA A 745 1.13 -16.86 21.63
CA ALA A 745 -0.12 -16.74 22.38
C ALA A 745 -0.73 -15.35 22.14
N ILE A 746 -2.01 -15.21 22.46
CA ILE A 746 -2.68 -13.89 22.45
C ILE A 746 -2.77 -13.38 23.88
N GLN A 747 -2.24 -12.19 24.11
CA GLN A 747 -2.40 -11.45 25.35
C GLN A 747 -3.47 -10.37 25.16
N VAL A 748 -4.43 -10.36 26.07
CA VAL A 748 -5.41 -9.27 26.22
C VAL A 748 -5.08 -8.54 27.51
N THR A 749 -4.87 -7.24 27.45
CA THR A 749 -4.61 -6.39 28.62
C THR A 749 -5.55 -5.21 28.59
N TYR A 750 -6.17 -4.88 29.71
CA TYR A 750 -6.82 -3.60 29.94
C TYR A 750 -6.22 -2.96 31.18
N GLU A 751 -5.72 -1.76 30.98
CA GLU A 751 -5.10 -0.90 31.97
C GLU A 751 -5.93 0.38 32.12
N ALA A 752 -6.09 0.83 33.36
CA ALA A 752 -6.70 2.12 33.67
C ALA A 752 -5.92 2.78 34.80
N ASP A 753 -5.53 4.03 34.59
CA ASP A 753 -4.74 4.83 35.53
C ASP A 753 -3.44 4.13 35.98
N ASP A 754 -2.63 3.66 35.02
CA ASP A 754 -1.37 2.91 35.23
C ASP A 754 -1.54 1.58 36.01
N ALA A 755 -2.77 1.09 36.14
CA ALA A 755 -3.10 -0.11 36.88
C ALA A 755 -3.77 -1.15 35.97
N GLN A 756 -3.12 -2.31 35.81
CA GLN A 756 -3.68 -3.42 35.07
C GLN A 756 -4.95 -3.95 35.74
N VAL A 757 -6.12 -3.67 35.14
CA VAL A 757 -7.44 -4.06 35.65
C VAL A 757 -7.83 -5.46 35.16
N TYR A 758 -7.46 -5.79 33.92
CA TYR A 758 -7.71 -7.10 33.32
C TYR A 758 -6.50 -7.56 32.53
N SER A 759 -6.15 -8.84 32.66
CA SER A 759 -5.12 -9.46 31.83
C SER A 759 -5.42 -10.94 31.65
N ALA A 760 -5.34 -11.43 30.42
CA ALA A 760 -5.52 -12.82 30.09
C ALA A 760 -4.55 -13.23 28.99
N LEU A 761 -4.07 -14.48 29.05
CA LEU A 761 -3.21 -15.08 28.05
C LEU A 761 -3.91 -16.32 27.49
N TYR A 762 -4.07 -16.37 26.17
CA TYR A 762 -4.71 -17.46 25.45
C TYR A 762 -3.68 -18.17 24.58
N ASP A 763 -3.37 -19.40 24.93
CA ASP A 763 -2.37 -20.21 24.23
C ASP A 763 -2.95 -20.92 22.99
N THR A 764 -2.08 -21.71 22.35
CA THR A 764 -2.39 -22.47 21.14
C THR A 764 -3.50 -23.51 21.31
N ALA A 765 -3.87 -23.89 22.54
CA ALA A 765 -5.02 -24.78 22.76
C ALA A 765 -6.35 -24.08 22.46
N ILE A 766 -6.39 -22.75 22.58
CA ILE A 766 -7.54 -21.92 22.24
C ILE A 766 -7.41 -21.40 20.81
N THR A 767 -6.28 -20.77 20.49
CA THR A 767 -6.12 -20.02 19.22
C THR A 767 -5.61 -20.88 18.05
N GLY A 768 -5.12 -22.09 18.31
CA GLY A 768 -4.38 -22.89 17.34
C GLY A 768 -2.96 -22.37 17.11
N ASN A 769 -2.26 -22.91 16.11
CA ASN A 769 -0.90 -22.48 15.75
C ASN A 769 -0.93 -21.16 14.96
N LEU A 770 -0.75 -20.04 15.66
CA LEU A 770 -0.73 -18.69 15.09
C LEU A 770 0.54 -18.41 14.29
N LEU A 771 1.71 -18.82 14.79
CA LEU A 771 3.01 -18.52 14.16
C LEU A 771 3.23 -19.23 12.82
N GLY A 772 2.39 -20.23 12.49
CA GLY A 772 2.40 -20.90 11.20
C GLY A 772 1.42 -20.31 10.18
N GLN A 773 0.77 -19.19 10.47
CA GLN A 773 -0.15 -18.51 9.54
C GLN A 773 0.59 -17.44 8.72
N SER A 774 0.08 -17.12 7.53
CA SER A 774 0.57 -15.99 6.73
C SER A 774 0.10 -14.63 7.28
N GLY A 775 -1.08 -14.60 7.91
CA GLY A 775 -1.64 -13.43 8.57
C GLY A 775 -2.48 -13.80 9.80
N ILE A 776 -2.53 -12.90 10.76
CA ILE A 776 -3.34 -13.02 11.98
C ILE A 776 -4.20 -11.77 12.10
N VAL A 777 -5.52 -11.95 12.07
CA VAL A 777 -6.47 -10.86 12.24
C VAL A 777 -6.79 -10.71 13.73
N LEU A 778 -6.66 -9.46 14.20
CA LEU A 778 -6.99 -9.03 15.56
C LEU A 778 -8.15 -8.05 15.47
N ARG A 779 -9.24 -8.32 16.19
CA ARG A 779 -10.43 -7.47 16.21
C ARG A 779 -10.91 -7.24 17.63
N LEU A 780 -11.36 -6.04 17.91
CA LEU A 780 -12.05 -5.68 19.16
C LEU A 780 -13.49 -5.26 18.81
N TYR A 781 -14.48 -5.88 19.44
CA TYR A 781 -15.87 -5.43 19.39
C TYR A 781 -16.16 -4.56 20.60
N ILE A 782 -16.74 -3.38 20.38
CA ILE A 782 -17.03 -2.38 21.39
C ILE A 782 -18.54 -2.18 21.47
N ASP A 783 -19.10 -2.47 22.65
CA ASP A 783 -20.46 -2.07 23.02
C ASP A 783 -20.35 -0.82 23.91
N THR A 784 -20.62 0.33 23.28
CA THR A 784 -20.53 1.68 23.86
C THR A 784 -21.57 1.93 24.94
N ALA A 785 -22.73 1.27 24.89
CA ALA A 785 -23.78 1.42 25.90
C ALA A 785 -23.53 0.51 27.11
N ALA A 786 -22.93 -0.66 26.89
CA ALA A 786 -22.58 -1.60 27.96
C ALA A 786 -21.19 -1.36 28.56
N ASN A 787 -20.36 -0.52 27.93
CA ASN A 787 -18.93 -0.33 28.24
C ASN A 787 -18.18 -1.67 28.27
N THR A 788 -18.42 -2.51 27.26
CA THR A 788 -17.77 -3.82 27.16
C THR A 788 -16.96 -3.95 25.89
N VAL A 789 -15.79 -4.58 26.01
CA VAL A 789 -14.93 -4.96 24.90
C VAL A 789 -14.90 -6.48 24.80
N THR A 790 -15.10 -6.99 23.59
CA THR A 790 -15.02 -8.43 23.30
C THR A 790 -13.94 -8.66 22.24
N PRO A 791 -12.79 -9.25 22.59
CA PRO A 791 -11.73 -9.50 21.62
C PRO A 791 -12.04 -10.69 20.71
N PHE A 792 -11.52 -10.65 19.49
CA PHE A 792 -11.59 -11.70 18.50
C PHE A 792 -10.24 -11.88 17.83
N VAL A 793 -9.91 -13.14 17.54
CA VAL A 793 -8.68 -13.52 16.84
C VAL A 793 -9.03 -14.49 15.73
N ARG A 794 -8.50 -14.26 14.54
CA ARG A 794 -8.54 -15.22 13.43
C ARG A 794 -7.12 -15.50 12.96
N GLY A 795 -6.70 -16.74 13.17
CA GLY A 795 -5.52 -17.34 12.57
C GLY A 795 -5.88 -18.74 12.10
N ALA A 796 -5.28 -19.78 12.70
CA ALA A 796 -5.67 -21.17 12.45
C ALA A 796 -7.15 -21.44 12.79
N ASN A 797 -7.65 -20.80 13.86
CA ASN A 797 -9.05 -20.82 14.27
C ASN A 797 -9.59 -19.38 14.30
N SER A 798 -10.90 -19.23 14.11
CA SER A 798 -11.63 -18.00 14.44
C SER A 798 -12.22 -18.14 15.85
N VAL A 799 -11.79 -17.28 16.77
CA VAL A 799 -12.13 -17.40 18.20
C VAL A 799 -12.60 -16.07 18.76
N MET A 800 -13.81 -16.07 19.32
CA MET A 800 -14.28 -15.00 20.21
C MET A 800 -13.73 -15.24 21.61
N LEU A 801 -12.97 -14.27 22.13
CA LEU A 801 -12.43 -14.32 23.48
C LEU A 801 -13.45 -13.74 24.49
N PRO A 802 -13.33 -14.09 25.78
CA PRO A 802 -14.21 -13.56 26.82
C PRO A 802 -14.30 -12.02 26.82
N SER A 803 -15.54 -11.53 26.90
CA SER A 803 -15.82 -10.09 27.06
C SER A 803 -15.49 -9.60 28.47
N PHE A 804 -15.09 -8.33 28.60
CA PHE A 804 -14.84 -7.66 29.87
C PHE A 804 -15.32 -6.20 29.83
N THR A 805 -15.56 -5.63 31.01
CA THR A 805 -15.99 -4.23 31.17
C THR A 805 -14.78 -3.30 31.24
N VAL A 806 -14.88 -2.17 30.56
CA VAL A 806 -13.92 -1.06 30.55
C VAL A 806 -14.53 0.19 31.17
N ASN A 807 -13.70 1.17 31.55
CA ASN A 807 -14.20 2.51 31.82
C ASN A 807 -14.60 3.18 30.49
N ASP A 808 -15.39 4.24 30.58
CA ASP A 808 -15.94 4.97 29.44
C ASP A 808 -15.25 6.31 29.20
N VAL A 809 -14.06 6.52 29.78
CA VAL A 809 -13.31 7.78 29.72
C VAL A 809 -13.00 8.17 28.28
N TRP A 810 -12.72 7.20 27.41
CA TRP A 810 -12.47 7.38 25.97
C TRP A 810 -13.75 7.37 25.10
N LEU A 811 -14.95 7.34 25.70
CA LEU A 811 -16.26 7.44 25.02
C LEU A 811 -17.06 8.64 25.54
N THR A 812 -16.38 9.67 26.07
CA THR A 812 -17.04 10.78 26.76
C THR A 812 -17.87 11.60 25.78
N VAL A 813 -19.14 11.85 26.12
CA VAL A 813 -20.03 12.59 25.23
C VAL A 813 -19.66 14.08 25.22
N GLY A 814 -19.27 14.59 24.05
CA GLY A 814 -19.05 16.02 23.82
C GLY A 814 -17.75 16.57 24.39
N ASP A 815 -16.73 15.72 24.55
CA ASP A 815 -15.35 16.13 24.84
C ASP A 815 -14.60 16.61 23.59
N ASN A 816 -15.19 16.47 22.40
CA ASN A 816 -14.57 16.75 21.09
C ASN A 816 -13.26 15.97 20.88
N LYS A 817 -13.15 14.76 21.43
CA LYS A 817 -11.99 13.89 21.26
C LYS A 817 -12.41 12.49 20.84
N GLY A 818 -11.80 12.00 19.78
CA GLY A 818 -11.99 10.63 19.32
C GLY A 818 -11.40 9.59 20.26
N MET A 819 -11.95 8.38 20.23
CA MET A 819 -11.31 7.23 20.85
C MET A 819 -10.05 6.89 20.05
N ALA A 820 -8.90 6.78 20.71
CA ALA A 820 -7.66 6.38 20.05
C ALA A 820 -7.72 4.90 19.64
N LEU A 821 -7.26 4.60 18.44
CA LEU A 821 -7.04 3.27 17.88
C LEU A 821 -5.67 3.24 17.21
N GLY A 822 -4.88 2.20 17.47
CA GLY A 822 -3.54 2.14 16.92
C GLY A 822 -2.95 0.74 16.79
N VAL A 823 -1.73 0.72 16.29
CA VAL A 823 -0.86 -0.45 16.20
C VAL A 823 0.28 -0.30 17.20
N ILE A 824 0.76 -1.42 17.75
CA ILE A 824 1.78 -1.40 18.81
C ILE A 824 2.76 -2.56 18.64
N ALA A 825 4.06 -2.28 18.72
CA ALA A 825 5.07 -3.34 18.87
C ALA A 825 6.18 -2.96 19.85
N SER A 826 6.74 -3.97 20.52
CA SER A 826 7.85 -3.78 21.45
C SER A 826 8.68 -5.04 21.59
N SER A 827 9.99 -4.88 21.66
CA SER A 827 10.90 -5.95 22.12
C SER A 827 10.85 -6.14 23.65
N GLY A 828 10.22 -5.21 24.37
CA GLY A 828 9.93 -5.26 25.79
C GLY A 828 11.14 -5.60 26.64
N ALA A 829 10.93 -6.41 27.68
CA ALA A 829 11.99 -6.84 28.58
C ALA A 829 13.04 -7.76 27.93
N SER A 830 12.78 -8.28 26.71
CA SER A 830 13.77 -9.09 26.01
C SER A 830 14.90 -8.23 25.46
N GLY A 831 14.60 -7.00 25.03
CA GLY A 831 15.52 -6.12 24.33
C GLY A 831 16.05 -6.69 23.01
N VAL A 832 15.45 -7.76 22.48
CA VAL A 832 15.81 -8.37 21.19
C VAL A 832 14.89 -7.78 20.12
N PRO A 833 15.40 -6.88 19.24
CA PRO A 833 14.60 -6.30 18.18
C PRO A 833 14.08 -7.38 17.23
N PHE A 834 12.90 -7.13 16.69
CA PHE A 834 12.28 -7.92 15.65
C PHE A 834 11.44 -7.02 14.74
N THR A 835 11.08 -7.55 13.57
CA THR A 835 10.22 -6.86 12.60
C THR A 835 8.75 -7.13 12.89
N ALA A 836 7.97 -6.06 13.01
CA ALA A 836 6.51 -6.12 13.17
C ALA A 836 5.84 -5.47 11.96
N THR A 837 4.88 -6.15 11.34
CA THR A 837 4.25 -5.72 10.09
C THR A 837 2.74 -5.82 10.19
N TRP A 838 2.05 -4.75 9.80
CA TRP A 838 0.60 -4.65 9.70
C TRP A 838 0.17 -4.37 8.26
N ASP A 839 -0.95 -4.97 7.89
CA ASP A 839 -1.54 -4.87 6.55
C ASP A 839 -2.54 -3.71 6.45
N TYR A 840 -3.42 -3.57 7.45
CA TYR A 840 -4.44 -2.51 7.45
C TYR A 840 -4.92 -2.16 8.86
N LEU A 841 -5.61 -1.03 8.97
CA LEU A 841 -6.51 -0.68 10.07
C LEU A 841 -7.91 -0.40 9.53
N ARG A 842 -8.96 -0.96 10.14
CA ARG A 842 -10.34 -0.68 9.73
C ARG A 842 -11.32 -0.70 10.88
N GLY A 843 -12.44 -0.02 10.70
CA GLY A 843 -13.56 0.00 11.63
C GLY A 843 -14.89 -0.16 10.93
N GLY A 844 -15.82 -0.88 11.56
CA GLY A 844 -17.15 -1.14 11.00
C GLY A 844 -18.20 -1.37 12.09
N GLN A 845 -19.48 -1.30 11.73
CA GLN A 845 -20.57 -1.59 12.67
C GLN A 845 -20.72 -3.10 12.90
N THR A 846 -21.31 -3.52 14.01
CA THR A 846 -21.52 -4.96 14.30
C THR A 846 -22.65 -5.59 13.46
N PRO A 847 -22.52 -6.87 13.03
CA PRO A 847 -23.61 -7.56 12.32
C PRO A 847 -24.85 -7.78 13.21
N SER A 848 -26.05 -7.59 12.66
CA SER A 848 -27.32 -7.85 13.35
C SER A 848 -28.43 -8.28 12.39
N ALA A 849 -29.31 -9.17 12.81
CA ALA A 849 -30.48 -9.59 12.03
C ALA A 849 -31.70 -9.86 12.92
N LEU A 850 -32.91 -9.61 12.40
CA LEU A 850 -34.16 -9.94 13.06
C LEU A 850 -34.82 -11.13 12.37
N VAL A 851 -35.11 -12.20 13.13
CA VAL A 851 -35.82 -13.38 12.64
C VAL A 851 -37.18 -13.47 13.32
N ILE A 852 -38.22 -13.71 12.54
CA ILE A 852 -39.60 -13.87 13.00
C ILE A 852 -40.19 -15.12 12.35
N VAL A 853 -40.83 -15.97 13.15
CA VAL A 853 -41.72 -17.03 12.69
C VAL A 853 -43.11 -16.71 13.22
N ASP A 854 -43.95 -16.11 12.38
CA ASP A 854 -45.28 -15.66 12.76
C ASP A 854 -46.18 -15.55 11.51
N PRO A 855 -47.09 -16.53 11.29
CA PRO A 855 -48.06 -16.45 10.23
C PRO A 855 -49.13 -15.39 10.51
N ASN A 856 -49.56 -14.69 9.46
CA ASN A 856 -50.50 -13.57 9.60
C ASN A 856 -51.85 -14.00 10.19
N GLY A 857 -52.25 -13.43 11.34
CA GLY A 857 -53.63 -13.53 11.84
C GLY A 857 -53.82 -13.44 13.36
N GLY A 858 -52.75 -13.50 14.17
CA GLY A 858 -52.83 -13.29 15.63
C GLY A 858 -53.50 -14.44 16.41
N SER A 859 -53.48 -15.66 15.88
CA SER A 859 -54.13 -16.86 16.42
C SER A 859 -53.17 -18.04 16.43
N ILE A 860 -53.16 -18.81 17.53
CA ILE A 860 -52.39 -20.06 17.65
C ILE A 860 -52.76 -21.11 16.58
N ASN A 861 -53.92 -20.98 15.93
CA ASN A 861 -54.35 -21.87 14.85
C ASN A 861 -53.96 -21.33 13.45
N ASN A 862 -53.13 -20.31 13.37
CA ASN A 862 -52.52 -19.92 12.10
C ASN A 862 -51.36 -20.87 11.79
N SER A 863 -51.06 -21.05 10.51
CA SER A 863 -50.09 -22.05 10.07
C SER A 863 -48.92 -21.43 9.31
N THR A 864 -47.71 -21.99 9.53
CA THR A 864 -46.52 -21.73 8.73
C THR A 864 -46.70 -22.05 7.24
N PHE A 865 -47.76 -22.79 6.90
CA PHE A 865 -48.24 -22.99 5.54
C PHE A 865 -48.61 -21.68 4.81
N THR A 866 -48.95 -20.62 5.55
CA THR A 866 -49.32 -19.33 4.98
C THR A 866 -48.11 -18.50 4.57
N ALA A 867 -48.28 -17.63 3.56
CA ALA A 867 -47.17 -16.86 2.98
C ALA A 867 -46.50 -15.91 3.98
N ASN A 868 -45.16 -15.80 3.90
CA ASN A 868 -44.29 -15.01 4.77
C ASN A 868 -44.42 -15.38 6.26
N SER A 869 -44.66 -16.66 6.56
CA SER A 869 -44.69 -17.16 7.93
C SER A 869 -43.33 -17.17 8.60
N PHE A 870 -42.26 -17.28 7.80
CA PHE A 870 -40.88 -17.04 8.23
C PHE A 870 -40.39 -15.76 7.56
N THR A 871 -39.83 -14.84 8.34
CA THR A 871 -39.15 -13.66 7.81
C THR A 871 -37.82 -13.44 8.51
N ILE A 872 -36.84 -13.03 7.72
CA ILE A 872 -35.53 -12.60 8.18
C ILE A 872 -35.23 -11.23 7.59
N ASN A 873 -34.83 -10.30 8.44
CA ASN A 873 -34.43 -8.95 8.07
C ASN A 873 -32.95 -8.76 8.44
N ASN A 874 -32.13 -8.37 7.48
CA ASN A 874 -30.77 -7.97 7.77
C ASN A 874 -30.79 -6.56 8.36
N THR A 875 -30.55 -6.45 9.66
CA THR A 875 -30.55 -5.18 10.39
C THR A 875 -29.13 -4.67 10.66
N ALA A 876 -28.12 -5.22 9.98
CA ALA A 876 -26.73 -4.82 10.13
C ALA A 876 -26.54 -3.43 9.52
N THR A 877 -26.09 -2.47 10.32
CA THR A 877 -25.83 -1.09 9.85
C THR A 877 -24.47 -0.94 9.17
N GLY A 878 -23.61 -1.97 9.21
CA GLY A 878 -22.23 -1.97 8.71
C GLY A 878 -22.01 -2.54 7.32
N GLY A 879 -23.08 -2.80 6.57
CA GLY A 879 -22.99 -3.30 5.20
C GLY A 879 -22.74 -4.81 5.06
N GLN A 880 -22.60 -5.55 6.16
CA GLN A 880 -22.42 -7.00 6.13
C GLN A 880 -23.62 -7.69 5.46
N LYS A 881 -23.31 -8.68 4.63
CA LYS A 881 -24.30 -9.48 3.91
C LYS A 881 -24.53 -10.82 4.61
N ILE A 882 -25.78 -11.27 4.63
CA ILE A 882 -26.10 -12.63 5.09
C ILE A 882 -25.80 -13.59 3.94
N THR A 883 -24.97 -14.60 4.19
CA THR A 883 -24.63 -15.63 3.20
C THR A 883 -25.44 -16.91 3.40
N SER A 884 -25.78 -17.25 4.65
CA SER A 884 -26.65 -18.39 4.93
C SER A 884 -27.42 -18.26 6.24
N VAL A 885 -28.58 -18.92 6.29
CA VAL A 885 -29.44 -19.03 7.47
C VAL A 885 -29.81 -20.49 7.66
N GLN A 886 -29.56 -21.03 8.84
CA GLN A 886 -29.92 -22.39 9.24
C GLN A 886 -30.97 -22.35 10.36
N TYR A 887 -32.11 -23.01 10.14
CA TYR A 887 -33.15 -23.22 11.14
C TYR A 887 -33.09 -24.65 11.65
N GLN A 888 -32.93 -24.85 12.97
CA GLN A 888 -32.96 -26.16 13.62
C GLN A 888 -34.11 -26.20 14.64
N ILE A 889 -35.19 -26.92 14.29
CA ILE A 889 -36.45 -26.89 15.06
C ILE A 889 -36.55 -27.96 16.15
N ALA A 890 -35.58 -28.86 16.26
CA ALA A 890 -35.54 -29.93 17.27
C ALA A 890 -35.55 -29.43 18.73
N GLY A 891 -35.14 -28.18 18.96
CA GLY A 891 -35.14 -27.54 20.28
C GLY A 891 -36.43 -26.81 20.66
N GLY A 892 -37.46 -26.86 19.80
CA GLY A 892 -38.74 -26.19 19.99
C GLY A 892 -39.50 -26.63 21.24
N LEU A 893 -40.53 -25.86 21.59
CA LEU A 893 -41.40 -26.09 22.75
C LEU A 893 -42.12 -27.43 22.63
N LEU A 894 -42.52 -27.79 21.40
CA LEU A 894 -42.95 -29.12 21.04
C LEU A 894 -41.74 -29.89 20.45
N PRO A 895 -41.33 -31.02 21.06
CA PRO A 895 -40.07 -31.68 20.72
C PRO A 895 -40.14 -32.54 19.44
N ASP A 896 -41.33 -32.80 18.90
CA ASP A 896 -41.58 -33.71 17.79
C ASP A 896 -41.92 -32.99 16.47
N MET A 897 -41.46 -31.74 16.30
CA MET A 897 -41.68 -30.92 15.10
C MET A 897 -40.77 -31.31 13.94
N ALA A 898 -41.34 -31.33 12.73
CA ALA A 898 -40.64 -31.57 11.48
C ALA A 898 -41.08 -30.56 10.40
N PHE A 899 -40.13 -30.06 9.62
CA PHE A 899 -40.43 -29.50 8.31
C PHE A 899 -40.97 -30.63 7.43
N ASP A 900 -42.19 -30.46 6.91
CA ASP A 900 -42.89 -31.49 6.12
C ASP A 900 -43.15 -31.04 4.67
N PRO A 901 -42.09 -30.89 3.85
CA PRO A 901 -42.27 -30.43 2.48
C PRO A 901 -43.04 -31.41 1.59
N ASN A 902 -43.25 -32.67 2.04
CA ASN A 902 -43.81 -33.76 1.24
C ASN A 902 -45.14 -34.31 1.79
N GLY A 903 -45.57 -33.92 3.00
CA GLY A 903 -46.76 -34.46 3.67
C GLY A 903 -46.55 -35.86 4.23
N ASP A 904 -45.28 -36.21 4.51
CA ASP A 904 -44.86 -37.54 4.95
C ASP A 904 -44.60 -37.59 6.46
N ALA A 905 -44.42 -36.44 7.13
CA ALA A 905 -44.12 -36.36 8.56
C ALA A 905 -45.36 -36.07 9.42
N GLY A 906 -46.30 -35.29 8.90
CA GLY A 906 -47.44 -34.76 9.61
C GLY A 906 -48.77 -35.12 8.98
N ASP A 907 -49.66 -34.15 8.82
CA ASP A 907 -50.92 -34.43 8.17
C ASP A 907 -50.74 -34.69 6.66
N THR A 908 -51.82 -35.08 5.96
CA THR A 908 -51.72 -35.48 4.53
C THR A 908 -51.48 -34.33 3.55
N VAL A 909 -51.47 -33.08 4.00
CA VAL A 909 -51.18 -31.90 3.17
C VAL A 909 -49.70 -31.54 3.31
N ALA A 910 -49.16 -30.87 2.29
CA ALA A 910 -47.75 -30.54 2.20
C ALA A 910 -47.56 -29.17 1.57
N LYS A 911 -46.53 -28.46 2.01
CA LYS A 911 -45.99 -27.29 1.33
C LYS A 911 -44.46 -27.34 1.28
N PRO A 912 -43.85 -27.38 0.09
CA PRO A 912 -42.40 -27.29 -0.02
C PRO A 912 -41.91 -25.90 0.41
N PHE A 913 -40.61 -25.77 0.65
CA PHE A 913 -39.97 -24.46 0.84
C PHE A 913 -40.37 -23.51 -0.29
N THR A 914 -41.11 -22.46 0.06
CA THR A 914 -41.68 -21.50 -0.89
C THR A 914 -41.21 -20.10 -0.54
N PRO A 915 -40.27 -19.52 -1.30
CA PRO A 915 -39.97 -18.10 -1.22
C PRO A 915 -41.22 -17.28 -1.53
N ASP A 916 -41.62 -16.40 -0.62
CA ASP A 916 -42.82 -15.58 -0.75
C ASP A 916 -42.48 -14.11 -1.05
N SER A 917 -41.32 -13.63 -0.57
CA SER A 917 -40.83 -12.27 -0.83
C SER A 917 -39.30 -12.16 -0.68
N GLY A 918 -38.72 -11.14 -1.31
CA GLY A 918 -37.30 -10.81 -1.15
C GLY A 918 -36.32 -11.60 -2.00
N GLU A 919 -36.73 -12.70 -2.65
CA GLU A 919 -35.84 -13.64 -3.38
C GLU A 919 -34.80 -12.97 -4.28
N ALA A 920 -35.24 -12.06 -5.16
CA ALA A 920 -34.36 -11.37 -6.10
C ALA A 920 -33.51 -10.27 -5.43
N ALA A 921 -34.01 -9.64 -4.37
CA ALA A 921 -33.28 -8.61 -3.64
C ALA A 921 -32.14 -9.23 -2.84
N THR A 922 -32.41 -10.33 -2.14
CA THR A 922 -31.43 -10.99 -1.27
C THR A 922 -30.51 -11.97 -2.00
N GLY A 923 -30.70 -12.17 -3.31
CA GLY A 923 -29.91 -13.11 -4.10
C GLY A 923 -30.01 -14.56 -3.61
N LEU A 924 -31.22 -15.09 -3.41
CA LEU A 924 -31.41 -16.49 -2.99
C LEU A 924 -30.73 -17.46 -3.98
N THR A 925 -29.80 -18.29 -3.50
CA THR A 925 -29.05 -19.25 -4.34
C THR A 925 -29.53 -20.68 -4.17
N GLY A 926 -30.13 -21.03 -3.04
CA GLY A 926 -30.70 -22.37 -2.83
C GLY A 926 -31.06 -22.67 -1.38
N HIS A 927 -31.60 -23.87 -1.16
CA HIS A 927 -31.91 -24.39 0.16
C HIS A 927 -31.62 -25.90 0.25
N SER A 928 -31.47 -26.43 1.45
CA SER A 928 -31.33 -27.87 1.71
C SER A 928 -31.95 -28.27 3.04
N PHE A 929 -32.42 -29.51 3.12
CA PHE A 929 -32.91 -30.11 4.36
C PHE A 929 -31.89 -31.09 4.92
N ALA A 930 -31.80 -31.14 6.26
CA ALA A 930 -30.95 -32.06 7.00
C ALA A 930 -31.69 -32.60 8.23
N ASP A 931 -31.07 -33.56 8.90
CA ASP A 931 -31.60 -34.20 10.12
C ASP A 931 -33.01 -34.80 9.93
N PRO A 932 -33.15 -35.90 9.16
CA PRO A 932 -34.45 -36.51 8.87
C PRO A 932 -35.18 -36.98 10.13
N LEU A 933 -36.49 -36.72 10.21
CA LEU A 933 -37.38 -37.16 11.28
C LEU A 933 -38.71 -37.65 10.71
N LEU A 934 -38.96 -38.97 10.79
CA LEU A 934 -40.23 -39.63 10.45
C LEU A 934 -40.90 -39.18 9.13
N GLY A 935 -40.12 -38.93 8.08
CA GLY A 935 -40.66 -38.50 6.77
C GLY A 935 -40.44 -37.00 6.46
N GLY A 936 -40.17 -36.20 7.49
CA GLY A 936 -39.77 -34.79 7.39
C GLY A 936 -38.33 -34.55 7.86
N PHE A 937 -38.02 -33.32 8.23
CA PHE A 937 -36.66 -32.85 8.55
C PHE A 937 -36.64 -31.91 9.74
N GLN A 938 -35.56 -31.91 10.53
CA GLN A 938 -35.40 -31.00 11.67
C GLN A 938 -34.56 -29.76 11.34
N THR A 939 -33.85 -29.77 10.21
CA THR A 939 -32.98 -28.66 9.82
C THR A 939 -33.27 -28.19 8.40
N LEU A 940 -33.35 -26.87 8.22
CA LEU A 940 -33.45 -26.17 6.93
C LEU A 940 -32.30 -25.18 6.79
N ASN A 941 -31.50 -25.29 5.73
CA ASN A 941 -30.48 -24.32 5.34
C ASN A 941 -30.96 -23.51 4.14
N VAL A 942 -30.73 -22.20 4.15
CA VAL A 942 -31.07 -21.27 3.07
C VAL A 942 -29.85 -20.41 2.77
N ASN A 943 -29.46 -20.30 1.49
CA ASN A 943 -28.22 -19.63 1.06
C ASN A 943 -28.49 -18.42 0.15
N PHE A 944 -27.64 -17.41 0.27
CA PHE A 944 -27.78 -16.11 -0.39
C PHE A 944 -26.43 -15.63 -0.92
N ASN A 945 -26.44 -14.81 -1.98
CA ASN A 945 -25.24 -14.14 -2.49
C ASN A 945 -25.34 -12.61 -2.49
N ASP A 946 -26.47 -12.04 -2.10
CA ASP A 946 -26.66 -10.58 -2.10
C ASP A 946 -27.64 -10.09 -1.03
N PHE A 947 -27.62 -10.66 0.18
CA PHE A 947 -28.55 -10.27 1.24
C PHE A 947 -28.01 -9.07 2.05
N ASN A 948 -28.20 -7.87 1.51
CA ASN A 948 -27.68 -6.59 2.04
C ASN A 948 -28.47 -6.04 3.25
N ASN A 949 -27.93 -5.00 3.88
CA ASN A 949 -28.60 -4.23 4.93
C ASN A 949 -30.01 -3.78 4.50
N SER A 950 -30.96 -3.88 5.43
CA SER A 950 -32.36 -3.46 5.32
C SER A 950 -33.20 -4.28 4.34
N GLU A 951 -32.61 -5.27 3.69
CA GLU A 951 -33.37 -6.23 2.91
C GLU A 951 -34.08 -7.23 3.83
N THR A 952 -35.15 -7.82 3.31
CA THR A 952 -35.94 -8.81 4.02
C THR A 952 -36.26 -9.96 3.10
N PHE A 953 -36.02 -11.18 3.57
CA PHE A 953 -36.43 -12.40 2.89
C PHE A 953 -37.58 -13.05 3.67
N GLY A 954 -38.65 -13.40 2.96
CA GLY A 954 -39.82 -14.05 3.51
C GLY A 954 -40.13 -15.35 2.79
N PHE A 955 -40.42 -16.41 3.54
CA PHE A 955 -40.80 -17.70 2.99
C PHE A 955 -41.85 -18.40 3.85
N SER A 956 -42.36 -19.51 3.33
CA SER A 956 -43.30 -20.38 4.02
C SER A 956 -43.05 -21.84 3.66
N ILE A 957 -43.43 -22.72 4.58
CA ILE A 957 -43.21 -24.15 4.50
C ILE A 957 -44.14 -24.86 5.47
N ASP A 958 -44.50 -26.10 5.16
CA ASP A 958 -45.21 -26.94 6.11
C ASP A 958 -44.32 -27.33 7.27
N VAL A 959 -44.87 -27.19 8.48
CA VAL A 959 -44.23 -27.67 9.70
C VAL A 959 -45.31 -28.38 10.48
N ASP A 960 -45.02 -29.60 10.90
CA ASP A 960 -45.99 -30.46 11.55
C ASP A 960 -45.40 -31.24 12.72
N PRO A 961 -46.23 -31.60 13.73
CA PRO A 961 -45.83 -32.59 14.72
C PRO A 961 -45.88 -33.97 14.10
N THR A 962 -44.81 -34.73 14.27
CA THR A 962 -44.78 -36.11 13.78
C THR A 962 -45.79 -37.04 14.48
N SER A 963 -46.34 -36.62 15.62
CA SER A 963 -47.43 -37.33 16.30
C SER A 963 -48.76 -37.36 15.54
N ILE A 964 -48.95 -36.53 14.51
CA ILE A 964 -50.17 -36.51 13.68
C ILE A 964 -49.99 -37.14 12.29
N GLN A 965 -48.90 -37.90 12.11
CA GLN A 965 -48.54 -38.53 10.85
C GLN A 965 -49.72 -39.28 10.19
N GLY A 966 -50.06 -38.90 8.97
CA GLY A 966 -51.10 -39.55 8.15
C GLY A 966 -52.54 -39.20 8.54
N THR A 967 -52.74 -38.20 9.41
CA THR A 967 -54.09 -37.65 9.68
C THR A 967 -54.54 -36.69 8.58
N GLY A 968 -55.85 -36.42 8.48
CA GLY A 968 -56.35 -35.41 7.54
C GLY A 968 -56.07 -34.00 8.03
N ALA A 969 -55.72 -33.08 7.13
CA ALA A 969 -55.38 -31.70 7.48
C ALA A 969 -56.54 -30.92 8.13
N PRO A 970 -56.27 -30.00 9.09
CA PRO A 970 -54.96 -29.67 9.71
C PRO A 970 -54.67 -30.53 10.97
N GLY A 971 -54.87 -31.85 10.89
CA GLY A 971 -54.78 -32.75 12.03
C GLY A 971 -55.96 -32.65 13.02
N PRO A 972 -56.01 -33.54 14.03
CA PRO A 972 -57.06 -33.52 15.05
C PRO A 972 -56.99 -32.25 15.91
N GLY A 973 -58.00 -31.38 15.78
CA GLY A 973 -58.13 -30.21 16.64
C GLY A 973 -57.15 -29.09 16.32
N GLU A 974 -56.80 -28.90 15.03
CA GLU A 974 -55.87 -27.87 14.53
C GLU A 974 -54.39 -28.11 14.91
N SER A 975 -54.03 -29.36 15.25
CA SER A 975 -52.69 -29.73 15.69
C SER A 975 -51.58 -29.56 14.64
N GLY A 976 -51.92 -29.51 13.34
CA GLY A 976 -50.99 -29.21 12.23
C GLY A 976 -50.91 -27.71 11.89
N SER A 977 -51.70 -26.87 12.57
CA SER A 977 -51.65 -25.42 12.38
C SER A 977 -50.53 -24.80 13.22
N ILE A 978 -49.28 -24.96 12.77
CA ILE A 978 -48.10 -24.45 13.49
C ILE A 978 -47.97 -22.93 13.32
N SER A 979 -48.07 -22.20 14.43
CA SER A 979 -48.11 -20.74 14.45
C SER A 979 -46.74 -20.10 14.71
N GLY A 980 -45.70 -20.91 14.92
CA GLY A 980 -44.37 -20.45 15.31
C GLY A 980 -44.20 -20.29 16.82
N PHE A 981 -45.28 -20.30 17.61
CA PHE A 981 -45.21 -20.37 19.08
C PHE A 981 -44.67 -21.74 19.54
N GLU A 982 -45.04 -22.80 18.81
CA GLU A 982 -44.61 -24.18 19.04
C GLU A 982 -43.09 -24.34 18.83
N LEU A 983 -42.49 -23.44 18.05
CA LEU A 983 -41.06 -23.42 17.73
C LEU A 983 -40.22 -22.58 18.71
N ILE A 984 -40.81 -22.04 19.78
CA ILE A 984 -40.04 -21.36 20.84
C ILE A 984 -39.00 -22.32 21.41
N GLY A 985 -37.71 -21.97 21.37
CA GLY A 985 -36.60 -22.87 21.73
C GLY A 985 -35.81 -23.41 20.54
N ALA A 986 -36.33 -23.30 19.32
CA ALA A 986 -35.59 -23.64 18.10
C ALA A 986 -34.38 -22.72 17.91
N LEU A 987 -33.30 -23.29 17.34
CA LEU A 987 -32.05 -22.57 17.08
C LEU A 987 -32.07 -22.02 15.67
N VAL A 988 -31.52 -20.81 15.51
CA VAL A 988 -31.28 -20.22 14.20
C VAL A 988 -29.85 -19.70 14.15
N THR A 989 -29.09 -20.15 13.15
CA THR A 989 -27.70 -19.75 12.92
C THR A 989 -27.65 -18.92 11.64
N ILE A 990 -27.04 -17.73 11.70
CA ILE A 990 -26.83 -16.86 10.54
C ILE A 990 -25.34 -16.72 10.32
N THR A 991 -24.92 -16.89 9.07
CA THR A 991 -23.53 -16.70 8.63
C THR A 991 -23.46 -15.44 7.77
N TRP A 992 -22.44 -14.64 8.04
CA TRP A 992 -22.15 -13.38 7.35
C TRP A 992 -21.08 -13.57 6.27
N ASP A 993 -20.94 -12.59 5.39
CA ASP A 993 -19.92 -12.54 4.34
C ASP A 993 -18.49 -12.39 4.88
N ASP A 994 -18.33 -11.88 6.10
CA ASP A 994 -17.03 -11.85 6.81
C ASP A 994 -16.61 -13.21 7.39
N GLY A 995 -17.43 -14.26 7.21
CA GLY A 995 -17.20 -15.62 7.68
C GLY A 995 -17.62 -15.89 9.12
N THR A 996 -18.13 -14.89 9.85
CA THR A 996 -18.66 -15.09 11.21
C THR A 996 -20.04 -15.75 11.18
N SER A 997 -20.34 -16.58 12.18
CA SER A 997 -21.67 -17.13 12.39
C SER A 997 -22.12 -16.89 13.83
N TYR A 998 -23.37 -16.47 13.99
CA TYR A 998 -24.00 -16.34 15.31
C TYR A 998 -25.24 -17.21 15.40
N THR A 999 -25.50 -17.76 16.58
CA THR A 999 -26.65 -18.64 16.84
C THR A 999 -27.54 -18.02 17.91
N GLY A 1000 -28.84 -17.91 17.62
CA GLY A 1000 -29.86 -17.44 18.55
C GLY A 1000 -30.94 -18.51 18.80
N THR A 1001 -31.76 -18.28 19.82
CA THR A 1001 -32.90 -19.14 20.14
C THR A 1001 -34.20 -18.36 19.97
N LEU A 1002 -35.17 -18.91 19.24
CA LEU A 1002 -36.49 -18.30 19.08
C LEU A 1002 -37.21 -18.19 20.43
N TYR A 1003 -37.82 -17.04 20.69
CA TYR A 1003 -38.62 -16.77 21.89
C TYR A 1003 -39.94 -16.10 21.55
N ARG A 1004 -40.88 -16.07 22.49
CA ARG A 1004 -42.23 -15.52 22.27
C ARG A 1004 -42.18 -14.08 21.75
N ARG A 1005 -42.96 -13.81 20.69
CA ARG A 1005 -43.12 -12.49 20.08
C ARG A 1005 -43.93 -11.53 20.96
N GLY A 1006 -43.27 -10.78 21.85
CA GLY A 1006 -43.99 -9.84 22.72
C GLY A 1006 -45.01 -10.55 23.65
N THR A 1007 -46.29 -10.19 23.54
CA THR A 1007 -47.40 -10.81 24.29
C THR A 1007 -48.42 -11.52 23.38
N THR A 1008 -48.07 -11.81 22.12
CA THR A 1008 -48.95 -12.48 21.15
C THR A 1008 -49.33 -13.88 21.59
N LEU A 1009 -50.45 -14.40 21.06
CA LEU A 1009 -50.89 -15.78 21.31
C LEU A 1009 -50.19 -16.77 20.37
N ASP A 1010 -49.67 -16.29 19.24
CA ASP A 1010 -48.92 -16.99 18.20
C ASP A 1010 -47.51 -16.42 18.06
N GLY A 1011 -46.68 -17.08 17.25
CA GLY A 1011 -45.42 -16.54 16.77
C GLY A 1011 -44.24 -16.53 17.75
N SER A 1012 -43.05 -16.57 17.16
CA SER A 1012 -41.77 -16.42 17.83
C SER A 1012 -40.85 -15.47 17.07
N GLN A 1013 -39.89 -14.88 17.76
CA GLN A 1013 -38.87 -14.02 17.17
C GLN A 1013 -37.57 -14.12 17.96
N PHE A 1014 -36.49 -13.64 17.36
CA PHE A 1014 -35.31 -13.18 18.08
C PHE A 1014 -34.52 -12.19 17.23
N THR A 1015 -33.75 -11.32 17.90
CA THR A 1015 -32.76 -10.46 17.23
C THR A 1015 -31.40 -11.09 17.46
N LEU A 1016 -30.74 -11.49 16.38
CA LEU A 1016 -29.34 -11.89 16.39
C LEU A 1016 -28.47 -10.64 16.40
N GLN A 1017 -27.50 -10.63 17.30
CA GLN A 1017 -26.47 -9.61 17.39
C GLN A 1017 -25.27 -10.21 18.10
N ASN A 1018 -24.12 -9.54 18.03
CA ASN A 1018 -22.98 -9.89 18.87
C ASN A 1018 -23.32 -9.72 20.36
N SER A 1019 -22.60 -10.43 21.24
CA SER A 1019 -22.70 -10.28 22.70
C SER A 1019 -24.11 -10.46 23.28
N LEU A 1020 -24.86 -11.49 22.84
CA LEU A 1020 -26.14 -11.82 23.48
C LEU A 1020 -25.96 -12.01 25.00
N PRO A 1021 -26.87 -11.48 25.84
CA PRO A 1021 -26.81 -11.67 27.28
C PRO A 1021 -26.71 -13.15 27.64
N ALA A 1022 -25.91 -13.48 28.66
CA ALA A 1022 -25.77 -14.85 29.12
C ALA A 1022 -27.15 -15.48 29.41
N LYS A 1023 -27.40 -16.66 28.81
CA LYS A 1023 -28.68 -17.36 28.93
C LYS A 1023 -28.99 -17.61 30.42
N PRO A 1024 -30.14 -17.14 30.95
CA PRO A 1024 -30.53 -17.44 32.32
C PRO A 1024 -30.81 -18.94 32.46
N THR A 1025 -30.48 -19.51 33.61
CA THR A 1025 -30.81 -20.90 33.95
C THR A 1025 -32.10 -20.95 34.75
N ILE A 1026 -32.86 -22.01 34.53
CA ILE A 1026 -34.12 -22.29 35.21
C ILE A 1026 -34.03 -23.64 35.92
N GLU A 1027 -34.43 -23.68 37.19
CA GLU A 1027 -34.42 -24.87 38.03
C GLU A 1027 -35.76 -25.00 38.75
N LEU A 1028 -36.36 -26.20 38.73
CA LEU A 1028 -37.50 -26.54 39.57
C LEU A 1028 -36.99 -27.10 40.91
N LEU A 1029 -37.17 -26.34 41.99
CA LEU A 1029 -36.58 -26.72 43.28
C LEU A 1029 -37.26 -27.96 43.87
N GLY A 1030 -36.45 -28.96 44.20
CA GLY A 1030 -36.93 -30.23 44.74
C GLY A 1030 -37.37 -31.25 43.70
N ILE A 1031 -37.17 -30.95 42.41
CA ILE A 1031 -37.40 -31.86 41.28
C ILE A 1031 -36.05 -32.18 40.65
N SER A 1032 -35.64 -33.46 40.69
CA SER A 1032 -34.33 -33.90 40.20
C SER A 1032 -34.33 -34.40 38.75
N GLU A 1033 -35.50 -34.60 38.15
CA GLU A 1033 -35.65 -35.15 36.80
C GLU A 1033 -36.72 -34.35 36.03
N ASN A 1034 -36.44 -34.04 34.76
CA ASN A 1034 -37.36 -33.38 33.84
C ASN A 1034 -37.39 -34.17 32.52
N PRO A 1035 -38.58 -34.46 31.92
CA PRO A 1035 -39.92 -34.16 32.43
C PRO A 1035 -40.32 -35.04 33.63
N THR A 1036 -41.20 -34.53 34.52
CA THR A 1036 -41.74 -35.30 35.67
C THR A 1036 -43.21 -35.01 35.94
N THR A 1037 -43.88 -35.91 36.66
CA THR A 1037 -45.23 -35.68 37.21
C THR A 1037 -45.12 -35.28 38.67
N VAL A 1038 -45.77 -34.19 39.04
CA VAL A 1038 -45.76 -33.65 40.41
C VAL A 1038 -47.07 -33.94 41.15
N ASN A 1039 -46.98 -34.25 42.44
CA ASN A 1039 -48.16 -34.49 43.30
C ASN A 1039 -48.71 -33.19 43.94
N SER A 1040 -47.99 -32.07 43.78
CA SER A 1040 -48.42 -30.72 44.19
C SER A 1040 -48.49 -29.84 42.94
N PRO A 1041 -49.59 -29.14 42.67
CA PRO A 1041 -49.65 -28.19 41.56
C PRO A 1041 -48.73 -26.97 41.78
N ASN A 1042 -48.45 -26.63 43.04
CA ASN A 1042 -47.56 -25.52 43.37
C ASN A 1042 -46.10 -26.00 43.32
N GLN A 1043 -45.33 -25.43 42.39
CA GLN A 1043 -43.89 -25.65 42.25
C GLN A 1043 -43.12 -24.33 42.44
N THR A 1044 -41.90 -24.42 42.97
CA THR A 1044 -41.02 -23.23 43.10
C THR A 1044 -39.97 -23.28 42.01
N VAL A 1045 -39.96 -22.25 41.17
CA VAL A 1045 -38.97 -22.07 40.10
C VAL A 1045 -37.89 -21.10 40.59
N ARG A 1046 -36.63 -21.53 40.53
CA ARG A 1046 -35.47 -20.65 40.67
C ARG A 1046 -34.98 -20.26 39.28
N ILE A 1047 -34.82 -18.95 39.09
CA ILE A 1047 -34.18 -18.37 37.91
C ILE A 1047 -32.84 -17.83 38.38
N THR A 1048 -31.76 -18.22 37.71
CA THR A 1048 -30.42 -17.66 37.94
C THR A 1048 -29.96 -16.97 36.67
N GLY A 1049 -29.45 -15.75 36.79
CA GLY A 1049 -28.98 -14.97 35.65
C GLY A 1049 -28.20 -13.75 36.11
N THR A 1050 -27.81 -12.90 35.16
CA THR A 1050 -27.07 -11.67 35.41
C THR A 1050 -27.84 -10.73 36.33
N ILE A 1051 -27.17 -10.20 37.35
CA ILE A 1051 -27.76 -9.27 38.32
C ILE A 1051 -28.25 -8.02 37.58
N GLY A 1052 -29.50 -7.60 37.85
CA GLY A 1052 -30.11 -6.42 37.22
C GLY A 1052 -30.74 -6.67 35.84
N ALA A 1053 -30.55 -7.84 35.25
CA ALA A 1053 -31.13 -8.16 33.94
C ALA A 1053 -32.65 -8.39 34.02
N ASN A 1054 -33.37 -7.92 32.99
CA ASN A 1054 -34.78 -8.23 32.82
C ASN A 1054 -34.94 -9.64 32.25
N VAL A 1055 -35.58 -10.54 33.00
CA VAL A 1055 -35.87 -11.91 32.55
C VAL A 1055 -37.36 -12.06 32.25
N LYS A 1056 -37.67 -12.71 31.13
CA LYS A 1056 -39.03 -13.16 30.81
C LYS A 1056 -39.11 -14.67 31.05
N LEU A 1057 -40.08 -15.09 31.85
CA LEU A 1057 -40.41 -16.48 32.07
C LEU A 1057 -41.63 -16.84 31.22
N LEU A 1058 -41.51 -17.87 30.40
CA LEU A 1058 -42.63 -18.41 29.64
C LEU A 1058 -43.23 -19.59 30.42
N ILE A 1059 -44.54 -19.53 30.64
CA ILE A 1059 -45.33 -20.67 31.12
C ILE A 1059 -46.27 -21.03 29.98
N ALA A 1060 -46.17 -22.26 29.49
CA ALA A 1060 -47.04 -22.82 28.48
C ALA A 1060 -47.86 -23.95 29.11
N GLU A 1061 -49.16 -23.95 28.88
CA GLU A 1061 -50.08 -25.00 29.31
C GLU A 1061 -50.67 -25.63 28.05
N ALA A 1062 -50.56 -26.95 27.93
CA ALA A 1062 -51.22 -27.73 26.89
C ALA A 1062 -52.30 -28.59 27.57
N ALA A 1063 -53.48 -28.67 26.94
CA ALA A 1063 -54.66 -29.39 27.45
C ALA A 1063 -54.91 -30.69 26.69
#